data_AF-A0AAV2BFY9-F1
#
_entry.id   AF-A0AAV2BFY9-F1
#
_cell.length_a   1.000
_cell.length_b   1.000
_cell.length_c   1.000
_cell.angle_alpha   90.00
_cell.angle_beta   90.00
_cell.angle_gamma   90.00
#
_symmetry.space_group_name_H-M   'P 1'
#
loop_
_entity.id
_entity.type
_entity.pdbx_description
1 polymer ?
#
loop_
_entity_poly.entity_id
_entity_poly.type
_entity_poly.pdbx_seq_one_letter_code
_entity_poly.pdbx_strand_id
1 'polypeptide(L)'
;MPILRDTGTTIDIVCRNKIKPEMLTGESIWVQQPFDESPICLPLAEVELEGEFGHVITKAAVVWSQIDKGRCLLGNRMAALLKKDDRVLHQVNAIQTRAQKRIADQEKASNDIQTSNPEKEDAEEVTTADLMETEDGDLSFPAKETDSKGFSLVKIDTKTLVRKQKECATLKDLFEKVGRTDPNETLEGYNMLPNVLLVKQQTDKMGEQRQLLIIPEEYCENIKALCHEGTSGHLGVTKTKDAFAKYFYWPQCYKDLEEYVKTCDKCQRVGKANEKKKAPMKLVPIIPEVFSKINVDACGPLPTTPKGKKYLITAMCLASKYPDAVPVEDITSASVVDALMQIFSRLGFPKIIQIDQGRSFISELTQEFLQKFGVKVIHSSIYHPQSNPVERFHRTIKRILRVLCLEAGSDWEQAIYPALFSLRTVVHESTGFSPAELDAGNDLKQKIAAEINLSETAFLKPVNETDSFQSGKRFSLSWFTPSSEVCLCGHATLATAAVLFKECDNESQVLEFETLSGVLKAERVQNDRIQLNLPAYESNPVNEEYKKLVKVFSKTLPIEESVISVSKNVLIRLSDTVTRKEFEAIKTNDAELLSAASGIIGVILTVKASGEQCVDEEGNSYDFLSRYFAPWYGVSEDPVCGSAHSVLAPYWAKSLKKEAFYVRQCSRRGGELHIELLKDRILLSGKAVVVVRGQISF
;
A
#
# COMPACT_ATOMS: atom_id res chain seq x y z
N MET A 1 -25.57 -34.84 5.06
CA MET A 1 -26.04 -33.45 4.73
C MET A 1 -25.20 -32.91 3.57
N PRO A 2 -25.62 -31.90 2.78
CA PRO A 2 -24.72 -31.27 1.82
C PRO A 2 -23.63 -30.48 2.55
N ILE A 3 -22.37 -30.88 2.33
CA ILE A 3 -21.18 -30.33 2.98
C ILE A 3 -20.47 -29.37 2.01
N LEU A 4 -20.12 -28.18 2.50
CA LEU A 4 -19.27 -27.22 1.80
C LEU A 4 -17.95 -27.07 2.56
N ARG A 5 -16.84 -26.86 1.84
CA ARG A 5 -15.51 -26.59 2.42
C ARG A 5 -15.19 -25.12 2.25
N ASP A 6 -14.78 -24.48 3.33
CA ASP A 6 -14.34 -23.09 3.33
C ASP A 6 -12.93 -23.01 3.94
N THR A 7 -12.00 -22.41 3.20
CA THR A 7 -10.59 -22.28 3.60
C THR A 7 -10.32 -21.05 4.48
N GLY A 8 -11.32 -20.19 4.72
CA GLY A 8 -11.23 -19.05 5.62
C GLY A 8 -11.71 -19.33 7.05
N THR A 9 -12.52 -20.37 7.28
CA THR A 9 -13.15 -20.61 8.58
C THR A 9 -12.28 -21.40 9.55
N THR A 10 -12.26 -20.94 10.81
CA THR A 10 -11.49 -21.51 11.92
C THR A 10 -12.27 -22.54 12.74
N ILE A 11 -13.59 -22.59 12.58
CA ILE A 11 -14.49 -23.57 13.21
C ILE A 11 -15.57 -24.02 12.21
N ASP A 12 -16.03 -25.26 12.37
CA ASP A 12 -17.13 -25.82 11.59
C ASP A 12 -18.46 -25.11 11.95
N ILE A 13 -19.32 -24.90 10.96
CA ILE A 13 -20.61 -24.21 11.12
C ILE A 13 -21.76 -25.12 10.68
N VAL A 14 -22.82 -25.19 11.49
CA VAL A 14 -24.01 -25.99 11.22
C VAL A 14 -25.30 -25.19 11.41
N CYS A 15 -26.25 -25.36 10.50
CA CYS A 15 -27.57 -24.73 10.60
C CYS A 15 -28.38 -25.30 11.77
N ARG A 16 -28.93 -24.42 12.64
CA ARG A 16 -29.76 -24.80 13.81
C ARG A 16 -30.87 -25.81 13.51
N ASN A 17 -31.45 -25.76 12.31
CA ASN A 17 -32.58 -26.60 11.88
C ASN A 17 -32.22 -28.09 11.73
N LYS A 18 -30.95 -28.47 11.90
CA LYS A 18 -30.46 -29.86 11.85
C LYS A 18 -29.93 -30.38 13.19
N ILE A 19 -29.96 -29.56 14.24
CA ILE A 19 -29.45 -29.88 15.58
C ILE A 19 -30.62 -30.17 16.52
N LYS A 20 -30.62 -31.34 17.17
CA LYS A 20 -31.54 -31.64 18.28
C LYS A 20 -31.02 -31.03 19.58
N PRO A 21 -31.89 -30.71 20.57
CA PRO A 21 -31.46 -30.21 21.87
C PRO A 21 -30.38 -31.07 22.55
N GLU A 22 -30.49 -32.39 22.44
CA GLU A 22 -29.54 -33.37 23.00
C GLU A 22 -28.12 -33.28 22.41
N MET A 23 -27.95 -32.66 21.24
CA MET A 23 -26.67 -32.53 20.54
C MET A 23 -25.88 -31.28 20.97
N LEU A 24 -26.47 -30.37 21.76
CA LEU A 24 -25.79 -29.16 22.23
C LEU A 24 -24.84 -29.49 23.38
N THR A 25 -23.58 -29.05 23.29
CA THR A 25 -22.55 -29.40 24.29
C THR A 25 -22.62 -28.54 25.57
N GLY A 26 -23.46 -27.51 25.59
CA GLY A 26 -23.54 -26.50 26.65
C GLY A 26 -22.43 -25.44 26.57
N GLU A 27 -21.46 -25.58 25.66
CA GLU A 27 -20.39 -24.62 25.43
C GLU A 27 -20.78 -23.59 24.37
N SER A 28 -20.07 -22.46 24.33
CA SER A 28 -20.25 -21.41 23.32
C SER A 28 -18.92 -20.80 22.88
N ILE A 29 -18.90 -20.20 21.69
CA ILE A 29 -17.72 -19.62 21.06
C ILE A 29 -18.05 -18.25 20.45
N TRP A 30 -17.10 -17.33 20.50
CA TRP A 30 -17.19 -16.03 19.85
C TRP A 30 -16.64 -16.11 18.42
N VAL A 31 -17.41 -15.65 17.44
CA VAL A 31 -17.07 -15.67 16.01
C VAL A 31 -17.26 -14.27 15.43
N GLN A 32 -16.26 -13.77 14.70
CA GLN A 32 -16.38 -12.54 13.90
C GLN A 32 -16.82 -12.92 12.49
N GLN A 33 -17.91 -12.33 11.99
CA GLN A 33 -18.26 -12.45 10.57
C GLN A 33 -17.58 -11.33 9.75
N PRO A 34 -17.26 -11.53 8.45
CA PRO A 34 -16.56 -10.54 7.65
C PRO A 34 -17.26 -9.19 7.46
N PHE A 35 -18.58 -9.13 7.69
CA PHE A 35 -19.43 -7.95 7.48
C PHE A 35 -20.07 -7.41 8.76
N ASP A 36 -19.87 -8.07 9.90
CA ASP A 36 -20.38 -7.62 11.20
C ASP A 36 -19.27 -6.86 11.94
N GLU A 37 -19.59 -5.68 12.50
CA GLU A 37 -18.61 -4.87 13.26
C GLU A 37 -18.28 -5.46 14.64
N SER A 38 -19.07 -6.40 15.15
CA SER A 38 -18.94 -6.99 16.50
C SER A 38 -18.99 -8.51 16.47
N PRO A 39 -18.20 -9.21 17.31
CA PRO A 39 -18.22 -10.66 17.38
C PRO A 39 -19.51 -11.18 17.99
N ILE A 40 -20.04 -12.27 17.44
CA ILE A 40 -21.27 -12.92 17.92
C ILE A 40 -20.94 -14.19 18.72
N CYS A 41 -21.67 -14.43 19.80
CA CYS A 41 -21.53 -15.66 20.59
C CYS A 41 -22.50 -16.73 20.08
N LEU A 42 -21.97 -17.90 19.69
CA LEU A 42 -22.71 -19.02 19.12
C LEU A 42 -22.56 -20.28 20.00
N PRO A 43 -23.64 -21.03 20.26
CA PRO A 43 -23.55 -22.29 20.99
C PRO A 43 -22.92 -23.39 20.13
N LEU A 44 -22.24 -24.33 20.77
CA LEU A 44 -21.63 -25.49 20.12
C LEU A 44 -22.57 -26.71 20.17
N ALA A 45 -22.59 -27.48 19.08
CA ALA A 45 -23.21 -28.80 19.01
C ALA A 45 -22.20 -29.85 18.56
N GLU A 46 -22.33 -31.05 19.11
CA GLU A 46 -21.64 -32.24 18.62
C GLU A 46 -22.44 -32.83 17.45
N VAL A 47 -21.78 -32.94 16.29
CA VAL A 47 -22.41 -33.30 15.01
C VAL A 47 -21.66 -34.47 14.40
N GLU A 48 -22.40 -35.52 14.12
CA GLU A 48 -21.96 -36.71 13.41
C GLU A 48 -22.14 -36.49 11.90
N LEU A 49 -21.06 -36.64 11.15
CA LEU A 49 -20.99 -36.41 9.71
C LEU A 49 -20.53 -37.68 9.00
N GLU A 50 -21.40 -38.23 8.17
CA GLU A 50 -21.16 -39.42 7.37
C GLU A 50 -21.25 -39.07 5.87
N GLY A 51 -20.26 -39.50 5.09
CA GLY A 51 -20.17 -39.22 3.65
C GLY A 51 -18.93 -39.84 2.99
N GLU A 52 -18.58 -39.35 1.79
CA GLU A 52 -17.49 -39.89 0.94
C GLU A 52 -16.07 -39.84 1.58
N PHE A 53 -15.92 -39.16 2.73
CA PHE A 53 -14.66 -39.04 3.47
C PHE A 53 -14.68 -39.83 4.80
N GLY A 54 -15.60 -40.79 4.95
CA GLY A 54 -15.77 -41.57 6.17
C GLY A 54 -16.77 -40.96 7.16
N HIS A 55 -16.69 -41.43 8.41
CA HIS A 55 -17.61 -41.11 9.50
C HIS A 55 -16.86 -40.35 10.61
N VAL A 56 -17.25 -39.10 10.89
CA VAL A 56 -16.55 -38.21 11.83
C VAL A 56 -17.53 -37.48 12.74
N ILE A 57 -17.20 -37.41 14.02
CA ILE A 57 -17.92 -36.60 15.03
C ILE A 57 -17.09 -35.32 15.28
N THR A 58 -17.70 -34.14 15.16
CA THR A 58 -17.05 -32.83 15.37
C THR A 58 -17.91 -31.88 16.21
N LYS A 59 -17.31 -30.87 16.84
CA LYS A 59 -18.03 -29.77 17.51
C LYS A 59 -18.16 -28.58 16.58
N ALA A 60 -19.38 -28.26 16.14
CA ALA A 60 -19.69 -27.18 15.22
C ALA A 60 -20.45 -26.04 15.90
N ALA A 61 -20.19 -24.80 15.47
CA ALA A 61 -20.93 -23.61 15.89
C ALA A 61 -22.31 -23.57 15.22
N VAL A 62 -23.36 -23.41 16.02
CA VAL A 62 -24.74 -23.48 15.56
C VAL A 62 -25.24 -22.09 15.17
N VAL A 63 -25.49 -21.88 13.88
CA VAL A 63 -25.96 -20.59 13.34
C VAL A 63 -27.48 -20.58 13.12
N TRP A 64 -28.11 -19.50 13.55
CA TRP A 64 -29.48 -19.12 13.21
C TRP A 64 -29.48 -18.23 11.97
N SER A 65 -29.74 -18.80 10.80
CA SER A 65 -30.00 -18.04 9.57
C SER A 65 -31.25 -18.58 8.87
N GLN A 66 -32.16 -17.67 8.51
CA GLN A 66 -33.35 -18.00 7.70
C GLN A 66 -32.99 -18.25 6.22
N ILE A 67 -31.79 -17.86 5.78
CA ILE A 67 -31.31 -17.95 4.39
C ILE A 67 -30.65 -19.31 4.13
N ASP A 68 -30.13 -19.97 5.17
CA ASP A 68 -29.33 -21.18 5.01
C ASP A 68 -30.19 -22.44 4.79
N LYS A 69 -29.97 -23.11 3.66
CA LYS A 69 -30.75 -24.25 3.16
C LYS A 69 -30.38 -25.58 3.84
N GLY A 70 -30.04 -25.55 5.14
CA GLY A 70 -29.70 -26.72 5.94
C GLY A 70 -28.36 -27.36 5.58
N ARG A 71 -27.34 -26.54 5.31
CA ARG A 71 -25.98 -26.96 4.94
C ARG A 71 -25.08 -27.11 6.17
N CYS A 72 -23.92 -27.73 5.98
CA CYS A 72 -22.81 -27.75 6.93
C CYS A 72 -21.56 -27.22 6.24
N LEU A 73 -20.83 -26.32 6.90
CA LEU A 73 -19.58 -25.72 6.43
C LEU A 73 -18.43 -26.27 7.28
N LEU A 74 -17.48 -26.96 6.65
CA LEU A 74 -16.28 -27.44 7.30
C LEU A 74 -15.17 -26.40 7.24
N GLY A 75 -14.63 -26.07 8.42
CA GLY A 75 -13.46 -25.23 8.56
C GLY A 75 -12.15 -26.02 8.42
N ASN A 76 -11.04 -25.29 8.42
CA ASN A 76 -9.71 -25.83 8.17
C ASN A 76 -9.30 -26.97 9.13
N ARG A 77 -9.84 -26.99 10.35
CA ARG A 77 -9.50 -27.98 11.38
C ARG A 77 -10.00 -29.39 11.04
N MET A 78 -11.23 -29.51 10.53
CA MET A 78 -11.76 -30.82 10.08
C MET A 78 -11.17 -31.25 8.73
N ALA A 79 -10.89 -30.30 7.83
CA ALA A 79 -10.21 -30.58 6.56
C ALA A 79 -8.79 -31.17 6.74
N ALA A 80 -8.14 -30.91 7.89
CA ALA A 80 -6.86 -31.52 8.25
C ALA A 80 -7.00 -32.95 8.81
N LEU A 81 -8.12 -33.28 9.46
CA LEU A 81 -8.40 -34.61 9.98
C LEU A 81 -8.80 -35.59 8.86
N LEU A 82 -9.65 -35.16 7.92
CA LEU A 82 -10.05 -35.94 6.75
C LEU A 82 -8.90 -36.25 5.77
N LYS A 83 -7.73 -35.62 5.92
CA LYS A 83 -6.53 -35.92 5.13
C LYS A 83 -5.69 -37.09 5.68
N LYS A 84 -6.04 -37.65 6.85
CA LYS A 84 -5.28 -38.75 7.46
C LYS A 84 -5.71 -40.14 7.02
N ASP A 85 -6.95 -40.33 6.56
CA ASP A 85 -7.45 -41.62 6.09
C ASP A 85 -7.78 -41.62 4.59
N ASP A 86 -7.32 -42.70 3.95
CA ASP A 86 -7.53 -43.17 2.58
C ASP A 86 -7.16 -42.32 1.33
N ARG A 87 -6.04 -42.76 0.73
CA ARG A 87 -5.85 -43.19 -0.69
C ARG A 87 -5.92 -42.15 -1.83
N VAL A 88 -4.70 -41.77 -2.24
CA VAL A 88 -4.21 -41.58 -3.62
C VAL A 88 -5.18 -40.98 -4.64
N LEU A 89 -5.04 -39.66 -4.85
CA LEU A 89 -5.35 -38.99 -6.11
C LEU A 89 -4.25 -37.95 -6.41
N HIS A 90 -3.92 -37.80 -7.69
CA HIS A 90 -2.67 -37.12 -8.12
C HIS A 90 -2.69 -35.59 -7.96
N GLN A 91 -1.51 -35.04 -7.62
CA GLN A 91 -1.02 -33.66 -7.80
C GLN A 91 -2.03 -32.49 -7.83
N VAL A 92 -2.00 -31.67 -6.77
CA VAL A 92 -1.76 -30.21 -6.87
C VAL A 92 -0.88 -29.77 -5.69
N ASN A 93 0.08 -28.87 -5.94
CA ASN A 93 0.98 -28.33 -4.90
C ASN A 93 0.25 -27.44 -3.90
N ALA A 94 0.49 -27.64 -2.59
CA ALA A 94 0.14 -26.69 -1.54
C ALA A 94 1.09 -26.79 -0.32
N ILE A 95 2.14 -25.97 -0.35
CA ILE A 95 2.89 -25.36 0.77
C ILE A 95 2.74 -26.03 2.16
N GLN A 96 3.78 -26.72 2.62
CA GLN A 96 3.97 -27.04 4.05
C GLN A 96 4.56 -25.85 4.80
N THR A 97 3.99 -25.49 5.95
CA THR A 97 4.56 -24.45 6.82
C THR A 97 5.66 -25.00 7.73
N ARG A 98 6.74 -24.22 7.93
CA ARG A 98 7.97 -24.64 8.65
C ARG A 98 7.76 -25.10 10.10
N ALA A 99 6.61 -24.80 10.72
CA ALA A 99 6.30 -25.24 12.08
C ALA A 99 6.10 -26.75 12.18
N GLN A 100 5.50 -27.40 11.17
CA GLN A 100 5.20 -28.83 11.20
C GLN A 100 6.43 -29.70 10.93
N LYS A 101 7.39 -29.22 10.15
CA LYS A 101 8.65 -29.94 9.89
C LYS A 101 9.50 -30.08 11.16
N ARG A 102 9.57 -29.03 11.99
CA ARG A 102 10.30 -29.05 13.27
C ARG A 102 9.77 -30.08 14.28
N ILE A 103 8.46 -30.31 14.32
CA ILE A 103 7.84 -31.30 15.21
C ILE A 103 8.14 -32.73 14.71
N ALA A 104 7.98 -32.98 13.40
CA ALA A 104 8.29 -34.27 12.80
C ALA A 104 9.79 -34.63 12.88
N ASP A 105 10.69 -33.66 12.77
CA ASP A 105 12.14 -33.87 12.91
C ASP A 105 12.53 -34.11 14.39
N GLN A 106 11.81 -33.53 15.35
CA GLN A 106 12.01 -33.79 16.79
C GLN A 106 11.45 -35.16 17.22
N GLU A 107 10.32 -35.60 16.68
CA GLU A 107 9.77 -36.94 16.92
C GLU A 107 10.63 -38.05 16.29
N LYS A 108 11.29 -37.79 15.14
CA LYS A 108 12.28 -38.72 14.56
C LYS A 108 13.57 -38.81 15.38
N ALA A 109 14.14 -37.67 15.79
CA ALA A 109 15.36 -37.65 16.61
C ALA A 109 15.22 -38.36 17.98
N SER A 110 13.99 -38.62 18.41
CA SER A 110 13.68 -39.33 19.67
C SER A 110 13.68 -40.87 19.53
N ASN A 111 13.57 -41.41 18.31
CA ASN A 111 13.39 -42.86 18.08
C ASN A 111 14.64 -43.58 17.54
N ASP A 112 15.64 -42.88 17.02
CA ASP A 112 16.86 -43.49 16.45
C ASP A 112 18.01 -43.66 17.48
N ILE A 113 17.67 -43.85 18.78
CA ILE A 113 18.64 -44.30 19.82
C ILE A 113 18.41 -45.78 20.13
N GLN A 114 18.63 -46.66 19.15
CA GLN A 114 19.01 -48.08 19.34
C GLN A 114 19.31 -48.76 18.00
N THR A 115 20.58 -48.81 17.55
CA THR A 115 21.33 -50.05 17.23
C THR A 115 22.71 -49.80 16.55
N SER A 116 23.72 -50.55 17.01
CA SER A 116 24.99 -50.94 16.33
C SER A 116 26.02 -49.91 15.81
N ASN A 117 27.12 -49.83 16.58
CA ASN A 117 28.54 -49.56 16.22
C ASN A 117 29.15 -50.64 15.26
N PRO A 118 30.43 -50.56 14.81
CA PRO A 118 31.09 -49.50 14.02
C PRO A 118 31.94 -50.09 12.85
N GLU A 119 32.68 -49.29 12.05
CA GLU A 119 34.11 -49.49 11.70
C GLU A 119 34.63 -48.67 10.48
N LYS A 120 35.86 -48.15 10.69
CA LYS A 120 36.96 -47.84 9.73
C LYS A 120 36.96 -46.55 8.89
N GLU A 121 37.95 -45.74 9.25
CA GLU A 121 38.54 -44.59 8.57
C GLU A 121 39.48 -45.05 7.42
N ASP A 122 39.71 -44.20 6.42
CA ASP A 122 41.02 -43.56 6.18
C ASP A 122 41.05 -42.74 4.86
N ALA A 123 41.67 -41.54 4.94
CA ALA A 123 42.49 -40.81 3.93
C ALA A 123 41.94 -40.60 2.48
N GLU A 124 42.08 -39.48 1.74
CA GLU A 124 42.91 -38.25 1.73
C GLU A 124 42.28 -37.30 0.65
N GLU A 125 42.46 -35.97 0.53
CA GLU A 125 43.10 -34.92 1.36
C GLU A 125 42.55 -33.50 0.94
N VAL A 126 42.96 -32.43 1.65
CA VAL A 126 42.92 -30.95 1.39
C VAL A 126 41.88 -30.30 0.43
N THR A 127 41.03 -29.39 0.95
CA THR A 127 41.15 -27.90 0.83
C THR A 127 39.84 -27.13 1.17
N THR A 128 40.01 -25.89 1.66
CA THR A 128 39.01 -24.78 1.78
C THR A 128 37.86 -24.87 2.81
N ALA A 129 38.09 -24.26 3.97
CA ALA A 129 37.15 -23.63 4.92
C ALA A 129 38.03 -22.83 5.92
N ASP A 130 37.78 -21.61 6.39
CA ASP A 130 36.77 -20.56 6.16
C ASP A 130 37.52 -19.19 6.09
N LEU A 131 36.97 -18.03 5.69
CA LEU A 131 36.04 -17.19 6.45
C LEU A 131 35.48 -16.06 5.56
N MET A 132 34.14 -15.89 5.55
CA MET A 132 33.50 -14.58 5.65
C MET A 132 32.21 -14.75 6.47
N GLU A 133 32.08 -13.94 7.53
CA GLU A 133 31.15 -14.20 8.63
C GLU A 133 29.67 -13.95 8.31
N THR A 134 28.84 -14.74 8.99
CA THR A 134 27.42 -14.47 9.23
C THR A 134 27.24 -13.33 10.24
N GLU A 135 26.25 -12.45 10.05
CA GLU A 135 25.74 -11.58 11.14
C GLU A 135 24.92 -12.41 12.18
N ASP A 136 25.59 -13.34 12.84
CA ASP A 136 25.46 -13.42 14.29
C ASP A 136 26.51 -12.45 14.88
N GLY A 137 26.23 -11.83 16.02
CA GLY A 137 27.16 -10.86 16.61
C GLY A 137 28.47 -11.53 17.02
N ASP A 138 29.53 -11.30 16.24
CA ASP A 138 30.80 -12.01 16.37
C ASP A 138 31.38 -11.92 17.80
N LEU A 139 31.63 -13.09 18.39
CA LEU A 139 32.13 -13.23 19.76
C LEU A 139 33.67 -13.30 19.75
N SER A 140 34.29 -12.30 19.13
CA SER A 140 35.74 -12.11 19.17
C SER A 140 36.19 -11.64 20.57
N PHE A 141 36.81 -12.54 21.32
CA PHE A 141 37.40 -12.22 22.63
C PHE A 141 38.79 -11.58 22.44
N PRO A 142 39.14 -10.54 23.22
CA PRO A 142 40.48 -9.96 23.18
C PRO A 142 41.54 -10.99 23.61
N ALA A 143 42.74 -10.87 23.05
CA ALA A 143 43.86 -11.74 23.37
C ALA A 143 44.18 -11.72 24.88
N LYS A 144 44.62 -12.87 25.42
CA LYS A 144 45.02 -13.00 26.83
C LYS A 144 46.20 -12.08 27.14
N GLU A 145 45.94 -10.97 27.83
CA GLU A 145 46.99 -10.24 28.55
C GLU A 145 47.55 -11.15 29.66
N THR A 146 48.88 -11.30 29.69
CA THR A 146 49.58 -12.26 30.57
C THR A 146 49.73 -11.80 32.02
N ASP A 147 49.22 -10.64 32.39
CA ASP A 147 49.31 -10.04 33.74
C ASP A 147 48.02 -10.21 34.56
N SER A 148 47.48 -11.42 34.61
CA SER A 148 46.38 -11.73 35.54
C SER A 148 46.90 -11.89 36.98
N LYS A 149 46.98 -10.75 37.70
CA LYS A 149 46.86 -10.77 39.16
C LYS A 149 45.51 -11.42 39.52
N GLY A 150 45.54 -12.71 39.84
CA GLY A 150 44.33 -13.47 40.18
C GLY A 150 43.54 -12.80 41.30
N PHE A 151 42.21 -12.89 41.24
CA PHE A 151 41.31 -12.24 42.19
C PHE A 151 41.62 -12.63 43.64
N SER A 152 42.31 -11.73 44.34
CA SER A 152 42.63 -11.89 45.76
C SER A 152 41.42 -11.49 46.60
N LEU A 153 40.80 -12.48 47.26
CA LEU A 153 39.78 -12.20 48.27
C LEU A 153 40.44 -11.49 49.46
N VAL A 154 40.14 -10.19 49.62
CA VAL A 154 40.66 -9.38 50.73
C VAL A 154 40.07 -9.89 52.05
N LYS A 155 40.86 -10.69 52.78
CA LYS A 155 40.49 -11.18 54.11
C LYS A 155 40.63 -10.04 55.13
N ILE A 156 39.52 -9.39 55.47
CA ILE A 156 39.45 -8.35 56.50
C ILE A 156 38.99 -9.00 57.82
N ASP A 157 39.79 -8.88 58.88
CA ASP A 157 39.37 -9.28 60.22
C ASP A 157 38.35 -8.28 60.81
N THR A 158 37.35 -8.79 61.53
CA THR A 158 36.27 -8.00 62.13
C THR A 158 36.79 -6.91 63.06
N LYS A 159 37.87 -7.17 63.83
CA LYS A 159 38.47 -6.16 64.71
C LYS A 159 39.10 -5.01 63.91
N THR A 160 39.68 -5.32 62.75
CA THR A 160 40.25 -4.31 61.85
C THR A 160 39.15 -3.46 61.22
N LEU A 161 38.05 -4.06 60.79
CA LEU A 161 36.90 -3.33 60.23
C LEU A 161 36.27 -2.39 61.26
N VAL A 162 36.04 -2.85 62.50
CA VAL A 162 35.50 -2.03 63.60
C VAL A 162 36.43 -0.86 63.93
N ARG A 163 37.76 -1.08 63.94
CA ARG A 163 38.73 0.01 64.13
C ARG A 163 38.61 1.06 63.02
N LYS A 164 38.57 0.65 61.76
CA LYS A 164 38.46 1.58 60.62
C LYS A 164 37.10 2.30 60.55
N GLN A 165 36.00 1.65 60.94
CA GLN A 165 34.70 2.29 61.09
C GLN A 165 34.75 3.48 62.07
N LYS A 166 35.46 3.34 63.21
CA LYS A 166 35.62 4.42 64.22
C LYS A 166 36.57 5.54 63.79
N GLU A 167 37.61 5.21 63.01
CA GLU A 167 38.59 6.19 62.51
C GLU A 167 38.02 7.04 61.36
N CYS A 168 37.07 6.50 60.59
CA CYS A 168 36.47 7.11 59.40
C CYS A 168 35.67 8.39 59.73
N ALA A 169 36.13 9.54 59.23
CA ALA A 169 35.56 10.85 59.54
C ALA A 169 34.08 10.99 59.16
N THR A 170 33.65 10.41 58.04
CA THR A 170 32.26 10.43 57.55
C THR A 170 31.29 9.56 58.35
N LEU A 171 31.80 8.69 59.24
CA LEU A 171 30.98 7.84 60.11
C LEU A 171 30.95 8.31 61.58
N LYS A 172 31.80 9.26 61.99
CA LYS A 172 31.87 9.74 63.39
C LYS A 172 30.54 10.29 63.89
N ASP A 173 29.87 11.12 63.10
CA ASP A 173 28.55 11.68 63.42
C ASP A 173 27.47 10.59 63.61
N LEU A 174 27.59 9.45 62.93
CA LEU A 174 26.68 8.31 63.07
C LEU A 174 26.99 7.51 64.35
N PHE A 175 28.28 7.31 64.68
CA PHE A 175 28.68 6.68 65.93
C PHE A 175 28.28 7.49 67.17
N GLU A 176 28.43 8.82 67.14
CA GLU A 176 28.02 9.69 68.26
C GLU A 176 26.50 9.74 68.44
N LYS A 177 25.73 9.67 67.36
CA LYS A 177 24.26 9.63 67.42
C LYS A 177 23.75 8.31 67.98
N VAL A 178 24.19 7.18 67.45
CA VAL A 178 23.74 5.84 67.89
C VAL A 178 24.23 5.52 69.31
N GLY A 179 25.39 6.06 69.73
CA GLY A 179 25.93 5.88 71.08
C GLY A 179 25.25 6.69 72.20
N ARG A 180 24.28 7.56 71.90
CA ARG A 180 23.53 8.37 72.89
C ARG A 180 22.08 7.93 73.08
N THR A 181 21.53 7.10 72.20
CA THR A 181 20.17 6.55 72.27
C THR A 181 20.09 5.28 73.11
N ASP A 182 18.99 5.11 73.83
CA ASP A 182 18.66 3.88 74.58
C ASP A 182 18.54 2.68 73.61
N PRO A 183 18.88 1.42 73.99
CA PRO A 183 18.91 0.29 73.05
C PRO A 183 17.58 -0.07 72.35
N ASN A 184 16.47 0.55 72.78
CA ASN A 184 15.13 0.37 72.21
C ASN A 184 14.65 1.54 71.32
N GLU A 185 15.40 2.65 71.21
CA GLU A 185 15.08 3.73 70.26
C GLU A 185 15.99 3.65 69.02
N THR A 186 15.48 2.99 67.97
CA THR A 186 16.17 2.85 66.68
C THR A 186 16.18 4.16 65.88
N LEU A 187 17.27 4.90 66.02
CA LEU A 187 17.59 6.09 65.23
C LEU A 187 17.66 5.71 63.73
N GLU A 188 16.60 5.98 62.97
CA GLU A 188 16.47 5.74 61.50
C GLU A 188 16.94 4.36 61.00
N GLY A 189 16.81 3.33 61.84
CA GLY A 189 17.21 1.95 61.52
C GLY A 189 18.72 1.66 61.65
N TYR A 190 19.53 2.53 62.25
CA TYR A 190 20.94 2.27 62.52
C TYR A 190 21.15 1.59 63.88
N ASN A 191 21.87 0.47 63.92
CA ASN A 191 22.14 -0.32 65.11
C ASN A 191 23.62 -0.65 65.27
N MET A 192 24.09 -0.81 66.52
CA MET A 192 25.38 -1.41 66.82
C MET A 192 25.21 -2.87 67.28
N LEU A 193 25.93 -3.79 66.64
CA LEU A 193 26.01 -5.18 67.08
C LEU A 193 26.99 -5.33 68.27
N PRO A 194 26.95 -6.45 69.04
CA PRO A 194 27.73 -6.63 70.28
C PRO A 194 29.24 -6.40 70.18
N ASN A 195 29.81 -6.49 68.97
CA ASN A 195 31.23 -6.24 68.70
C ASN A 195 31.54 -4.77 68.31
N VAL A 196 30.63 -3.82 68.58
CA VAL A 196 30.71 -2.40 68.19
C VAL A 196 30.80 -2.22 66.65
N LEU A 197 30.14 -3.11 65.92
CA LEU A 197 30.04 -3.06 64.46
C LEU A 197 28.75 -2.32 64.07
N LEU A 198 28.88 -1.25 63.29
CA LEU A 198 27.75 -0.43 62.85
C LEU A 198 27.06 -1.09 61.65
N VAL A 199 25.74 -1.30 61.76
CA VAL A 199 24.89 -1.89 60.71
C VAL A 199 23.61 -1.07 60.51
N LYS A 200 23.03 -1.14 59.32
CA LYS A 200 21.74 -0.55 59.00
C LYS A 200 20.69 -1.64 58.80
N GLN A 201 19.59 -1.56 59.54
CA GLN A 201 18.39 -2.36 59.29
C GLN A 201 17.59 -1.72 58.15
N GLN A 202 17.24 -2.53 57.17
CA GLN A 202 16.41 -2.12 56.05
C GLN A 202 15.47 -3.26 55.66
N THR A 203 14.18 -2.95 55.53
CA THR A 203 13.17 -3.87 55.01
C THR A 203 13.28 -3.95 53.49
N ASP A 204 13.41 -5.15 52.94
CA ASP A 204 13.33 -5.37 51.49
C ASP A 204 11.86 -5.29 50.99
N LYS A 205 11.67 -5.18 49.68
CA LYS A 205 10.34 -5.09 49.02
C LYS A 205 9.40 -6.27 49.32
N MET A 206 9.95 -7.38 49.83
CA MET A 206 9.20 -8.58 50.25
C MET A 206 8.85 -8.58 51.76
N GLY A 207 9.16 -7.52 52.51
CA GLY A 207 8.88 -7.42 53.94
C GLY A 207 9.95 -8.01 54.86
N GLU A 208 11.00 -8.62 54.32
CA GLU A 208 12.12 -9.16 55.12
C GLU A 208 12.99 -8.04 55.70
N GLN A 209 13.24 -8.09 57.02
CA GLN A 209 14.22 -7.25 57.69
C GLN A 209 15.64 -7.76 57.44
N ARG A 210 16.50 -6.95 56.81
CA ARG A 210 17.92 -7.29 56.58
C ARG A 210 18.86 -6.31 57.27
N GLN A 211 20.02 -6.84 57.69
CA GLN A 211 21.09 -6.05 58.30
C GLN A 211 22.20 -5.83 57.28
N LEU A 212 22.39 -4.57 56.88
CA LEU A 212 23.40 -4.12 55.92
C LEU A 212 24.66 -3.65 56.65
N LEU A 213 25.81 -4.14 56.22
CA LEU A 213 27.11 -3.76 56.77
C LEU A 213 27.50 -2.36 56.32
N ILE A 214 27.85 -1.48 57.26
CA ILE A 214 28.27 -0.11 56.92
C ILE A 214 29.75 -0.09 56.55
N ILE A 215 30.06 0.36 55.34
CA ILE A 215 31.41 0.29 54.77
C ILE A 215 32.14 1.63 54.95
N PRO A 216 33.34 1.65 55.57
CA PRO A 216 34.21 2.82 55.59
C PRO A 216 34.70 3.20 54.18
N GLU A 217 34.90 4.49 53.95
CA GLU A 217 35.31 5.09 52.67
C GLU A 217 36.48 4.37 51.96
N GLU A 218 37.51 3.97 52.71
CA GLU A 218 38.69 3.26 52.21
C GLU A 218 38.37 1.90 51.54
N TYR A 219 37.23 1.29 51.87
CA TYR A 219 36.79 0.02 51.31
C TYR A 219 35.69 0.17 50.25
N CYS A 220 35.17 1.38 50.02
CA CYS A 220 34.09 1.60 49.06
C CYS A 220 34.50 1.19 47.64
N GLU A 221 35.71 1.54 47.16
CA GLU A 221 36.19 1.12 45.84
C GLU A 221 36.26 -0.40 45.68
N ASN A 222 36.76 -1.12 46.69
CA ASN A 222 36.82 -2.58 46.67
C ASN A 222 35.43 -3.23 46.60
N ILE A 223 34.43 -2.63 47.26
CA ILE A 223 33.03 -3.10 47.20
C ILE A 223 32.35 -2.72 45.88
N LYS A 224 32.63 -1.55 45.30
CA LYS A 224 32.17 -1.18 43.94
C LYS A 224 32.69 -2.18 42.90
N ALA A 225 33.99 -2.48 42.96
CA ALA A 225 34.62 -3.49 42.11
C ALA A 225 33.99 -4.88 42.31
N LEU A 226 33.78 -5.31 43.57
CA LEU A 226 33.15 -6.61 43.88
C LEU A 226 31.71 -6.73 43.33
N CYS A 227 30.91 -5.67 43.40
CA CYS A 227 29.50 -5.69 42.96
C CYS A 227 29.30 -5.52 41.44
N HIS A 228 30.35 -5.21 40.68
CA HIS A 228 30.26 -4.97 39.24
C HIS A 228 31.23 -5.83 38.42
N GLU A 229 32.48 -5.99 38.83
CA GLU A 229 33.53 -6.64 38.04
C GLU A 229 33.65 -8.15 38.31
N GLY A 230 34.50 -8.82 37.52
CA GLY A 230 34.89 -10.21 37.74
C GLY A 230 33.69 -11.17 37.72
N THR A 231 33.48 -11.89 38.81
CA THR A 231 32.37 -12.84 38.97
C THR A 231 30.98 -12.19 38.97
N SER A 232 30.89 -10.86 39.19
CA SER A 232 29.64 -10.10 39.11
C SER A 232 29.25 -9.71 37.67
N GLY A 233 30.08 -10.06 36.67
CA GLY A 233 29.68 -10.14 35.26
C GLY A 233 29.38 -8.81 34.56
N HIS A 234 29.90 -7.69 35.06
CA HIS A 234 29.75 -6.35 34.45
C HIS A 234 28.29 -5.95 34.17
N LEU A 235 27.39 -6.37 35.06
CA LEU A 235 25.95 -6.11 34.95
C LEU A 235 25.64 -4.61 35.07
N GLY A 236 24.56 -4.18 34.40
CA GLY A 236 24.14 -2.78 34.37
C GLY A 236 23.67 -2.24 35.73
N VAL A 237 23.68 -0.89 35.85
CA VAL A 237 23.46 -0.10 37.08
C VAL A 237 22.41 -0.69 38.03
N THR A 238 21.20 -1.00 37.56
CA THR A 238 20.11 -1.53 38.40
C THR A 238 20.50 -2.83 39.10
N LYS A 239 21.08 -3.79 38.36
CA LYS A 239 21.47 -5.10 38.91
C LYS A 239 22.64 -4.98 39.90
N THR A 240 23.59 -4.08 39.63
CA THR A 240 24.69 -3.78 40.58
C THR A 240 24.16 -3.13 41.86
N LYS A 241 23.19 -2.20 41.77
CA LYS A 241 22.52 -1.61 42.94
C LYS A 241 21.74 -2.66 43.74
N ASP A 242 21.03 -3.58 43.07
CA ASP A 242 20.27 -4.66 43.71
C ASP A 242 21.17 -5.72 44.36
N ALA A 243 22.35 -6.00 43.78
CA ALA A 243 23.35 -6.90 44.39
C ALA A 243 24.00 -6.26 45.63
N PHE A 244 24.33 -4.98 45.55
CA PHE A 244 24.90 -4.19 46.64
C PHE A 244 23.95 -4.07 47.84
N ALA A 245 22.69 -3.67 47.59
CA ALA A 245 21.70 -3.36 48.62
C ALA A 245 21.22 -4.57 49.46
N LYS A 246 21.72 -5.78 49.17
CA LYS A 246 21.49 -6.99 49.97
C LYS A 246 22.42 -7.10 51.18
N TYR A 247 23.60 -6.50 51.12
CA TYR A 247 24.69 -6.77 52.07
C TYR A 247 25.37 -5.52 52.64
N PHE A 248 25.34 -4.40 51.92
CA PHE A 248 26.23 -3.26 52.19
C PHE A 248 25.49 -1.91 52.18
N TYR A 249 26.03 -0.93 52.90
CA TYR A 249 25.54 0.45 52.91
C TYR A 249 26.66 1.46 53.18
N TRP A 250 26.58 2.65 52.56
CA TRP A 250 27.31 3.86 52.97
C TRP A 250 26.57 5.11 52.44
N PRO A 251 26.85 6.33 52.94
CA PRO A 251 26.19 7.55 52.46
C PRO A 251 26.41 7.79 50.95
N GLN A 252 25.35 8.13 50.21
CA GLN A 252 25.38 8.33 48.74
C GLN A 252 25.73 7.09 47.87
N CYS A 253 25.82 5.88 48.44
CA CYS A 253 26.21 4.64 47.74
C CYS A 253 25.57 4.41 46.36
N TYR A 254 24.28 4.70 46.17
CA TYR A 254 23.60 4.54 44.87
C TYR A 254 24.11 5.48 43.78
N LYS A 255 24.59 6.68 44.15
CA LYS A 255 25.18 7.64 43.21
C LYS A 255 26.57 7.13 42.80
N ASP A 256 27.39 6.77 43.78
CA ASP A 256 28.76 6.30 43.56
C ASP A 256 28.82 5.02 42.71
N LEU A 257 27.89 4.07 42.92
CA LEU A 257 27.78 2.85 42.11
C LEU A 257 27.34 3.15 40.68
N GLU A 258 26.47 4.14 40.49
CA GLU A 258 26.03 4.55 39.16
C GLU A 258 27.13 5.29 38.39
N GLU A 259 27.94 6.09 39.08
CA GLU A 259 29.13 6.72 38.54
C GLU A 259 30.18 5.67 38.16
N TYR A 260 30.50 4.73 39.06
CA TYR A 260 31.44 3.63 38.81
C TYR A 260 31.10 2.79 37.57
N VAL A 261 29.82 2.41 37.41
CA VAL A 261 29.36 1.65 36.23
C VAL A 261 29.43 2.48 34.94
N LYS A 262 29.19 3.80 35.01
CA LYS A 262 29.34 4.71 33.87
C LYS A 262 30.80 4.96 33.48
N THR A 263 31.72 4.93 34.44
CA THR A 263 33.17 5.11 34.20
C THR A 263 33.93 3.81 33.95
N CYS A 264 33.29 2.64 34.04
CA CYS A 264 33.96 1.35 33.83
C CYS A 264 34.39 1.16 32.37
N ASP A 265 35.70 1.25 32.11
CA ASP A 265 36.33 1.15 30.79
C ASP A 265 35.87 -0.10 30.00
N LYS A 266 35.87 -1.28 30.63
CA LYS A 266 35.40 -2.55 30.04
C LYS A 266 33.95 -2.44 29.53
N CYS A 267 33.07 -1.81 30.32
CA CYS A 267 31.67 -1.58 29.95
C CYS A 267 31.50 -0.48 28.90
N GLN A 268 32.34 0.56 28.87
CA GLN A 268 32.27 1.60 27.86
C GLN A 268 32.81 1.15 26.49
N ARG A 269 33.78 0.21 26.46
CA ARG A 269 34.29 -0.39 25.22
C ARG A 269 33.34 -1.40 24.58
N VAL A 270 32.65 -2.21 25.40
CA VAL A 270 31.71 -3.26 24.93
C VAL A 270 30.27 -2.76 24.84
N GLY A 271 29.92 -1.73 25.61
CA GLY A 271 28.57 -1.18 25.67
C GLY A 271 28.13 -0.55 24.35
N LYS A 272 26.86 -0.77 23.98
CA LYS A 272 26.25 -0.02 22.88
C LYS A 272 26.33 1.47 23.20
N ALA A 273 26.89 2.25 22.27
CA ALA A 273 26.89 3.71 22.38
C ALA A 273 25.47 4.20 22.72
N ASN A 274 25.35 4.97 23.80
CA ASN A 274 24.07 5.48 24.30
C ASN A 274 23.19 5.94 23.14
N GLU A 275 21.92 5.50 23.13
CA GLU A 275 20.99 5.79 22.04
C GLU A 275 21.08 7.26 21.65
N LYS A 276 21.68 7.54 20.48
CA LYS A 276 21.70 8.88 19.91
C LYS A 276 20.24 9.32 19.87
N LYS A 277 19.86 10.33 20.66
CA LYS A 277 18.51 10.92 20.65
C LYS A 277 18.17 11.17 19.19
N LYS A 278 17.30 10.31 18.62
CA LYS A 278 17.03 10.35 17.18
C LYS A 278 16.47 11.73 16.89
N ALA A 279 17.16 12.49 16.05
CA ALA A 279 16.63 13.76 15.58
C ALA A 279 15.24 13.49 14.99
N PRO A 280 14.23 14.34 15.25
CA PRO A 280 12.89 14.11 14.75
C PRO A 280 12.93 13.93 13.24
N MET A 281 12.36 12.82 12.76
CA MET A 281 12.38 12.47 11.34
C MET A 281 11.69 13.59 10.55
N LYS A 282 12.45 14.26 9.69
CA LYS A 282 11.86 15.19 8.73
C LYS A 282 11.07 14.36 7.71
N LEU A 283 9.80 14.71 7.50
CA LEU A 283 9.00 14.13 6.43
C LEU A 283 9.73 14.38 5.10
N VAL A 284 9.95 13.30 4.35
CA VAL A 284 10.48 13.41 2.98
C VAL A 284 9.38 14.06 2.13
N PRO A 285 9.68 15.09 1.32
CA PRO A 285 8.69 15.71 0.45
C PRO A 285 7.99 14.67 -0.43
N ILE A 286 6.67 14.79 -0.57
CA ILE A 286 5.89 13.95 -1.48
C ILE A 286 6.37 14.22 -2.91
N ILE A 287 6.65 13.16 -3.65
CA ILE A 287 7.11 13.24 -5.05
C ILE A 287 5.87 13.00 -5.92
N PRO A 288 5.34 14.03 -6.62
CA PRO A 288 4.04 13.94 -7.28
C PRO A 288 4.08 13.23 -8.63
N GLU A 289 5.27 13.11 -9.24
CA GLU A 289 5.46 12.50 -10.56
C GLU A 289 6.15 11.14 -10.43
N VAL A 290 5.57 10.10 -11.02
CA VAL A 290 6.20 8.79 -11.15
C VAL A 290 7.47 8.88 -12.02
N PHE A 291 8.50 8.10 -11.67
CA PHE A 291 9.85 8.08 -12.25
C PHE A 291 10.64 9.40 -12.26
N SER A 292 10.05 10.54 -11.88
CA SER A 292 10.77 11.82 -11.73
C SER A 292 12.00 11.70 -10.82
N LYS A 293 11.89 10.89 -9.76
CA LYS A 293 13.00 10.56 -8.86
C LYS A 293 13.11 9.05 -8.61
N ILE A 294 14.24 8.48 -8.98
CA ILE A 294 14.58 7.06 -8.79
C ILE A 294 15.76 6.94 -7.83
N ASN A 295 15.73 5.98 -6.90
CA ASN A 295 16.92 5.56 -6.17
C ASN A 295 17.53 4.32 -6.83
N VAL A 296 18.86 4.29 -6.98
CA VAL A 296 19.62 3.15 -7.50
C VAL A 296 20.67 2.72 -6.49
N ASP A 297 20.85 1.41 -6.35
CA ASP A 297 21.76 0.78 -5.39
C ASP A 297 22.25 -0.58 -5.92
N ALA A 298 23.37 -1.08 -5.42
CA ALA A 298 23.91 -2.39 -5.76
C ALA A 298 23.71 -3.40 -4.61
N CYS A 299 23.29 -4.62 -4.95
CA CYS A 299 23.04 -5.69 -3.98
C CYS A 299 23.88 -6.92 -4.31
N GLY A 300 24.81 -7.29 -3.43
CA GLY A 300 25.56 -8.54 -3.47
C GLY A 300 26.78 -8.52 -2.53
N PRO A 301 27.70 -9.49 -2.65
CA PRO A 301 27.62 -10.64 -3.55
C PRO A 301 26.47 -11.59 -3.20
N LEU A 302 25.89 -12.19 -4.22
CA LEU A 302 24.93 -13.29 -4.17
C LEU A 302 25.62 -14.59 -4.61
N PRO A 303 25.03 -15.78 -4.36
CA PRO A 303 25.55 -17.05 -4.90
C PRO A 303 25.77 -16.94 -6.41
N THR A 304 26.89 -17.47 -6.92
CA THR A 304 27.23 -17.28 -8.34
C THR A 304 26.31 -18.11 -9.24
N THR A 305 25.68 -17.48 -10.23
CA THR A 305 24.79 -18.17 -11.19
C THR A 305 25.59 -19.02 -12.18
N PRO A 306 24.96 -19.97 -12.89
CA PRO A 306 25.62 -20.71 -13.98
C PRO A 306 26.14 -19.82 -15.12
N LYS A 307 25.66 -18.57 -15.23
CA LYS A 307 26.15 -17.54 -16.17
C LYS A 307 27.11 -16.54 -15.52
N GLY A 308 27.62 -16.82 -14.31
CA GLY A 308 28.60 -15.98 -13.62
C GLY A 308 28.04 -14.70 -12.97
N LYS A 309 26.71 -14.48 -12.93
CA LYS A 309 26.12 -13.31 -12.27
C LYS A 309 26.30 -13.42 -10.75
N LYS A 310 26.62 -12.30 -10.11
CA LYS A 310 26.95 -12.21 -8.66
C LYS A 310 26.32 -11.03 -7.95
N TYR A 311 25.84 -10.02 -8.69
CA TYR A 311 25.26 -8.81 -8.10
C TYR A 311 23.97 -8.42 -8.80
N LEU A 312 23.15 -7.63 -8.13
CA LEU A 312 21.97 -6.96 -8.68
C LEU A 312 22.19 -5.46 -8.67
N ILE A 313 22.07 -4.80 -9.82
CA ILE A 313 21.82 -3.35 -9.86
C ILE A 313 20.32 -3.17 -9.70
N THR A 314 19.92 -2.49 -8.63
CA THR A 314 18.52 -2.30 -8.23
C THR A 314 18.09 -0.85 -8.42
N ALA A 315 16.85 -0.64 -8.87
CA ALA A 315 16.23 0.66 -8.97
C ALA A 315 14.87 0.68 -8.28
N MET A 316 14.50 1.81 -7.68
CA MET A 316 13.18 2.03 -7.12
C MET A 316 12.67 3.44 -7.41
N CYS A 317 11.50 3.55 -8.02
CA CYS A 317 10.78 4.80 -8.11
C CYS A 317 10.38 5.28 -6.71
N LEU A 318 10.81 6.47 -6.29
CA LEU A 318 10.53 6.94 -4.94
C LEU A 318 9.08 7.42 -4.73
N ALA A 319 8.34 7.72 -5.81
CA ALA A 319 6.92 8.04 -5.77
C ALA A 319 6.06 6.77 -5.63
N SER A 320 6.02 5.92 -6.68
CA SER A 320 5.17 4.72 -6.74
C SER A 320 5.71 3.50 -5.97
N LYS A 321 6.96 3.55 -5.48
CA LYS A 321 7.71 2.40 -4.93
C LYS A 321 7.98 1.28 -5.95
N TYR A 322 7.80 1.56 -7.24
CA TYR A 322 8.00 0.59 -8.32
C TYR A 322 9.45 0.07 -8.35
N PRO A 323 9.66 -1.24 -8.14
CA PRO A 323 10.99 -1.83 -8.14
C PRO A 323 11.40 -2.35 -9.53
N ASP A 324 12.68 -2.23 -9.85
CA ASP A 324 13.32 -2.92 -10.97
C ASP A 324 14.72 -3.43 -10.56
N ALA A 325 15.22 -4.46 -11.25
CA ALA A 325 16.54 -5.02 -10.96
C ALA A 325 17.16 -5.71 -12.18
N VAL A 326 18.48 -5.58 -12.34
CA VAL A 326 19.27 -6.19 -13.42
C VAL A 326 20.42 -7.01 -12.82
N PRO A 327 20.58 -8.30 -13.18
CA PRO A 327 21.69 -9.13 -12.71
C PRO A 327 22.99 -8.84 -13.49
N VAL A 328 24.09 -8.64 -12.77
CA VAL A 328 25.42 -8.31 -13.31
C VAL A 328 26.51 -9.20 -12.71
N GLU A 329 27.63 -9.35 -13.44
CA GLU A 329 28.78 -10.18 -13.06
C GLU A 329 29.70 -9.47 -12.06
N ASP A 330 29.87 -8.16 -12.27
CA ASP A 330 30.61 -7.24 -11.44
C ASP A 330 29.86 -5.91 -11.28
N ILE A 331 30.37 -5.05 -10.41
CA ILE A 331 29.91 -3.67 -10.23
C ILE A 331 30.98 -2.74 -10.83
N THR A 332 31.46 -2.99 -12.05
CA THR A 332 32.28 -2.02 -12.79
C THR A 332 31.43 -0.88 -13.34
N SER A 333 32.03 0.26 -13.64
CA SER A 333 31.34 1.41 -14.24
C SER A 333 30.61 1.08 -15.55
N ALA A 334 31.19 0.19 -16.37
CA ALA A 334 30.57 -0.27 -17.61
C ALA A 334 29.30 -1.09 -17.33
N SER A 335 29.40 -2.14 -16.51
CA SER A 335 28.26 -2.96 -16.08
C SER A 335 27.15 -2.15 -15.42
N VAL A 336 27.51 -1.11 -14.65
CA VAL A 336 26.55 -0.18 -14.04
C VAL A 336 25.83 0.66 -15.10
N VAL A 337 26.54 1.22 -16.08
CA VAL A 337 25.93 2.01 -17.16
C VAL A 337 25.02 1.15 -18.05
N ASP A 338 25.44 -0.06 -18.40
CA ASP A 338 24.62 -1.01 -19.18
C ASP A 338 23.35 -1.42 -18.42
N ALA A 339 23.45 -1.65 -17.10
CA ALA A 339 22.30 -1.94 -16.26
C ALA A 339 21.36 -0.73 -16.13
N LEU A 340 21.90 0.48 -15.96
CA LEU A 340 21.11 1.71 -15.93
C LEU A 340 20.37 1.93 -17.27
N MET A 341 21.03 1.71 -18.41
CA MET A 341 20.39 1.81 -19.73
C MET A 341 19.24 0.81 -19.88
N GLN A 342 19.41 -0.43 -19.40
CA GLN A 342 18.33 -1.43 -19.38
C GLN A 342 17.16 -1.03 -18.47
N ILE A 343 17.42 -0.38 -17.34
CA ILE A 343 16.39 0.11 -16.42
C ILE A 343 15.64 1.30 -17.06
N PHE A 344 16.37 2.27 -17.62
CA PHE A 344 15.78 3.46 -18.25
C PHE A 344 15.04 3.15 -19.56
N SER A 345 15.38 2.07 -20.28
CA SER A 345 14.57 1.62 -21.43
C SER A 345 13.22 1.03 -21.04
N ARG A 346 13.03 0.65 -19.76
CA ARG A 346 11.74 0.19 -19.20
C ARG A 346 10.98 1.30 -18.47
N LEU A 347 11.67 2.13 -17.69
CA LEU A 347 11.05 3.12 -16.79
C LEU A 347 11.08 4.56 -17.34
N GLY A 348 11.80 4.81 -18.44
CA GLY A 348 12.15 6.15 -18.88
C GLY A 348 13.34 6.75 -18.12
N PHE A 349 13.82 7.91 -18.57
CA PHE A 349 14.89 8.65 -17.91
C PHE A 349 14.34 9.51 -16.76
N PRO A 350 14.88 9.40 -15.53
CA PRO A 350 14.43 10.20 -14.39
C PRO A 350 14.96 11.64 -14.47
N LYS A 351 14.22 12.61 -13.94
CA LYS A 351 14.73 13.98 -13.72
C LYS A 351 15.86 13.99 -12.69
N ILE A 352 15.75 13.14 -11.65
CA ILE A 352 16.68 13.03 -10.54
C ILE A 352 16.99 11.56 -10.26
N ILE A 353 18.27 11.20 -10.21
CA ILE A 353 18.72 9.90 -9.69
C ILE A 353 19.38 10.09 -8.33
N GLN A 354 19.03 9.23 -7.36
CA GLN A 354 19.68 9.15 -6.07
C GLN A 354 20.52 7.88 -6.01
N ILE A 355 21.83 8.01 -5.91
CA ILE A 355 22.80 6.89 -5.82
C ILE A 355 23.59 6.96 -4.52
N ASP A 356 24.29 5.87 -4.19
CA ASP A 356 25.23 5.85 -3.07
C ASP A 356 26.57 6.56 -3.44
N GLN A 357 27.60 6.34 -2.62
CA GLN A 357 28.96 6.81 -2.87
C GLN A 357 29.90 5.67 -3.29
N GLY A 358 29.36 4.60 -3.90
CA GLY A 358 30.15 3.53 -4.48
C GLY A 358 31.04 4.05 -5.61
N ARG A 359 32.30 3.60 -5.63
CA ARG A 359 33.33 4.10 -6.58
C ARG A 359 32.87 4.03 -8.04
N SER A 360 32.13 3.00 -8.40
CA SER A 360 31.60 2.77 -9.75
C SER A 360 30.49 3.76 -10.12
N PHE A 361 29.60 4.07 -9.18
CA PHE A 361 28.53 5.07 -9.38
C PHE A 361 29.05 6.52 -9.40
N ILE A 362 30.18 6.79 -8.74
CA ILE A 362 30.89 8.09 -8.78
C ILE A 362 31.75 8.23 -10.05
N SER A 363 32.04 7.16 -10.79
CA SER A 363 33.00 7.21 -11.90
C SER A 363 32.64 8.19 -13.01
N GLU A 364 33.66 8.76 -13.66
CA GLU A 364 33.53 9.73 -14.75
C GLU A 364 32.58 9.24 -15.86
N LEU A 365 32.72 7.98 -16.29
CA LEU A 365 31.83 7.32 -17.26
C LEU A 365 30.35 7.37 -16.85
N THR A 366 30.04 7.11 -15.58
CA THR A 366 28.67 7.12 -15.07
C THR A 366 28.14 8.55 -14.93
N GLN A 367 29.00 9.52 -14.56
CA GLN A 367 28.63 10.93 -14.50
C GLN A 367 28.35 11.51 -15.90
N GLU A 368 29.24 11.28 -16.88
CA GLU A 368 29.05 11.72 -18.26
C GLU A 368 27.77 11.12 -18.88
N PHE A 369 27.54 9.83 -18.66
CA PHE A 369 26.32 9.15 -19.11
C PHE A 369 25.05 9.85 -18.57
N LEU A 370 24.97 10.04 -17.26
CA LEU A 370 23.80 10.67 -16.63
C LEU A 370 23.63 12.14 -17.05
N GLN A 371 24.73 12.90 -17.15
CA GLN A 371 24.72 14.29 -17.60
C GLN A 371 24.26 14.43 -19.05
N LYS A 372 24.69 13.53 -19.95
CA LYS A 372 24.30 13.53 -21.36
C LYS A 372 22.80 13.30 -21.58
N PHE A 373 22.15 12.57 -20.68
CA PHE A 373 20.70 12.37 -20.68
C PHE A 373 19.95 13.38 -19.77
N GLY A 374 20.62 14.41 -19.26
CA GLY A 374 20.01 15.48 -18.46
C GLY A 374 19.59 15.06 -17.05
N VAL A 375 20.06 13.90 -16.56
CA VAL A 375 19.69 13.35 -15.26
C VAL A 375 20.47 14.02 -14.14
N LYS A 376 19.78 14.65 -13.18
CA LYS A 376 20.44 15.27 -12.02
C LYS A 376 20.81 14.21 -10.98
N VAL A 377 22.10 14.12 -10.65
CA VAL A 377 22.62 13.19 -9.64
C VAL A 377 22.52 13.77 -8.23
N ILE A 378 22.07 12.95 -7.28
CA ILE A 378 22.13 13.22 -5.83
C ILE A 378 22.79 12.02 -5.15
N HIS A 379 23.92 12.25 -4.48
CA HIS A 379 24.53 11.22 -3.64
C HIS A 379 23.86 11.15 -2.27
N SER A 380 23.64 9.95 -1.75
CA SER A 380 23.23 9.74 -0.37
C SER A 380 24.36 10.11 0.60
N SER A 381 23.99 10.48 1.83
CA SER A 381 24.95 10.74 2.90
C SER A 381 25.49 9.42 3.46
N ILE A 382 26.81 9.31 3.56
CA ILE A 382 27.51 8.16 4.16
C ILE A 382 26.95 7.89 5.58
N TYR A 383 26.63 6.63 5.89
CA TYR A 383 26.16 6.13 7.20
C TYR A 383 24.74 6.51 7.70
N HIS A 384 23.75 6.79 6.84
CA HIS A 384 22.32 6.90 7.27
C HIS A 384 21.35 5.95 6.52
N PRO A 385 21.35 4.63 6.82
CA PRO A 385 20.51 3.63 6.14
C PRO A 385 19.00 3.91 6.26
N GLN A 386 18.57 4.46 7.40
CA GLN A 386 17.16 4.79 7.72
C GLN A 386 16.51 5.78 6.73
N SER A 387 17.29 6.44 5.86
CA SER A 387 16.79 7.38 4.85
C SER A 387 16.59 6.78 3.46
N ASN A 388 17.04 5.54 3.20
CA ASN A 388 16.89 4.90 1.88
C ASN A 388 15.90 3.72 1.92
N PRO A 389 14.73 3.80 1.26
CA PRO A 389 13.78 2.68 1.21
C PRO A 389 14.35 1.42 0.54
N VAL A 390 15.44 1.54 -0.22
CA VAL A 390 16.04 0.41 -0.96
C VAL A 390 16.66 -0.66 -0.06
N GLU A 391 17.07 -0.36 1.18
CA GLU A 391 17.51 -1.40 2.13
C GLU A 391 16.36 -2.37 2.48
N ARG A 392 15.14 -1.85 2.67
CA ARG A 392 13.93 -2.67 2.90
C ARG A 392 13.54 -3.46 1.64
N PHE A 393 13.77 -2.90 0.45
CA PHE A 393 13.61 -3.60 -0.82
C PHE A 393 14.58 -4.76 -0.97
N HIS A 394 15.89 -4.55 -0.74
CA HIS A 394 16.92 -5.60 -0.80
C HIS A 394 16.59 -6.77 0.12
N ARG A 395 16.17 -6.49 1.37
CA ARG A 395 15.72 -7.53 2.32
C ARG A 395 14.54 -8.34 1.79
N THR A 396 13.59 -7.66 1.14
CA THR A 396 12.37 -8.28 0.61
C THR A 396 12.65 -9.12 -0.64
N ILE A 397 13.42 -8.60 -1.60
CA ILE A 397 13.77 -9.34 -2.83
C ILE A 397 14.69 -10.53 -2.53
N LYS A 398 15.70 -10.39 -1.65
CA LYS A 398 16.52 -11.53 -1.17
C LYS A 398 15.66 -12.63 -0.56
N ARG A 399 14.63 -12.27 0.23
CA ARG A 399 13.68 -13.24 0.81
C ARG A 399 12.87 -13.96 -0.26
N ILE A 400 12.31 -13.23 -1.23
CA ILE A 400 11.47 -13.80 -2.30
C ILE A 400 12.31 -14.70 -3.22
N LEU A 401 13.48 -14.24 -3.66
CA LEU A 401 14.42 -15.04 -4.45
C LEU A 401 14.78 -16.35 -3.74
N ARG A 402 15.10 -16.30 -2.44
CA ARG A 402 15.39 -17.51 -1.64
C ARG A 402 14.20 -18.48 -1.56
N VAL A 403 12.96 -17.99 -1.53
CA VAL A 403 11.77 -18.86 -1.56
C VAL A 403 11.59 -19.48 -2.95
N LEU A 404 11.62 -18.67 -4.01
CA LEU A 404 11.44 -19.14 -5.39
C LEU A 404 12.50 -20.17 -5.81
N CYS A 405 13.77 -19.96 -5.44
CA CYS A 405 14.84 -20.94 -5.68
C CYS A 405 14.63 -22.27 -4.92
N LEU A 406 14.05 -22.23 -3.72
CA LEU A 406 13.72 -23.44 -2.95
C LEU A 406 12.51 -24.19 -3.48
N GLU A 407 11.55 -23.49 -4.10
CA GLU A 407 10.32 -24.10 -4.65
C GLU A 407 10.51 -24.64 -6.07
N ALA A 408 11.18 -23.88 -6.94
CA ALA A 408 11.35 -24.22 -8.35
C ALA A 408 12.65 -24.97 -8.67
N GLY A 409 13.59 -25.06 -7.71
CA GLY A 409 14.93 -25.63 -7.94
C GLY A 409 15.78 -24.85 -8.95
N SER A 410 15.36 -23.64 -9.31
CA SER A 410 15.96 -22.80 -10.34
C SER A 410 16.88 -21.73 -9.75
N ASP A 411 17.81 -21.27 -10.58
CA ASP A 411 18.75 -20.21 -10.22
C ASP A 411 18.06 -18.84 -10.04
N TRP A 412 18.63 -18.01 -9.16
CA TRP A 412 18.01 -16.74 -8.77
C TRP A 412 17.92 -15.74 -9.93
N GLU A 413 18.76 -15.84 -10.97
CA GLU A 413 18.69 -15.01 -12.17
C GLU A 413 17.32 -15.11 -12.85
N GLN A 414 16.75 -16.33 -12.91
CA GLN A 414 15.43 -16.55 -13.50
C GLN A 414 14.30 -16.12 -12.55
N ALA A 415 14.52 -16.25 -11.24
CA ALA A 415 13.55 -15.87 -10.21
C ALA A 415 13.37 -14.34 -10.04
N ILE A 416 14.27 -13.51 -10.61
CA ILE A 416 14.15 -12.04 -10.57
C ILE A 416 12.82 -11.56 -11.17
N TYR A 417 12.45 -12.01 -12.38
CA TYR A 417 11.27 -11.48 -13.06
C TYR A 417 9.95 -11.85 -12.33
N PRO A 418 9.74 -13.09 -11.86
CA PRO A 418 8.61 -13.41 -10.97
C PRO A 418 8.64 -12.62 -9.66
N ALA A 419 9.81 -12.43 -9.03
CA ALA A 419 9.92 -11.66 -7.79
C ALA A 419 9.55 -10.18 -8.00
N LEU A 420 10.03 -9.55 -9.08
CA LEU A 420 9.68 -8.19 -9.45
C LEU A 420 8.19 -8.07 -9.80
N PHE A 421 7.63 -9.03 -10.53
CA PHE A 421 6.19 -9.06 -10.83
C PHE A 421 5.34 -9.07 -9.55
N SER A 422 5.66 -9.98 -8.60
CA SER A 422 4.96 -10.02 -7.30
C SER A 422 5.10 -8.72 -6.50
N LEU A 423 6.27 -8.07 -6.54
CA LEU A 423 6.49 -6.81 -5.84
C LEU A 423 5.86 -5.59 -6.54
N ARG A 424 5.50 -5.70 -7.82
CA ARG A 424 4.80 -4.67 -8.58
C ARG A 424 3.28 -4.73 -8.42
N THR A 425 2.72 -5.93 -8.23
CA THR A 425 1.26 -6.15 -8.18
C THR A 425 0.68 -6.23 -6.76
N VAL A 426 1.50 -6.41 -5.73
CA VAL A 426 1.04 -6.40 -4.33
C VAL A 426 0.95 -4.97 -3.80
N VAL A 427 -0.15 -4.66 -3.09
CA VAL A 427 -0.37 -3.39 -2.39
C VAL A 427 0.75 -3.11 -1.40
N HIS A 428 1.35 -1.92 -1.48
CA HIS A 428 2.45 -1.53 -0.61
C HIS A 428 1.94 -0.71 0.59
N GLU A 429 2.27 -1.14 1.81
CA GLU A 429 1.75 -0.60 3.08
C GLU A 429 1.82 0.93 3.20
N SER A 430 2.88 1.56 2.67
CA SER A 430 3.10 3.00 2.79
C SER A 430 2.37 3.85 1.75
N THR A 431 1.72 3.23 0.76
CA THR A 431 1.04 3.92 -0.35
C THR A 431 -0.44 3.56 -0.44
N GLY A 432 -0.88 2.41 0.09
CA GLY A 432 -2.26 1.93 -0.03
C GLY A 432 -2.60 1.33 -1.40
N PHE A 433 -1.68 1.45 -2.37
CA PHE A 433 -1.79 0.93 -3.74
C PHE A 433 -0.58 0.05 -4.06
N SER A 434 -0.71 -0.84 -5.03
CA SER A 434 0.42 -1.56 -5.61
C SER A 434 1.28 -0.62 -6.47
N PRO A 435 2.58 -0.89 -6.63
CA PRO A 435 3.42 -0.03 -7.44
C PRO A 435 3.03 0.04 -8.92
N ALA A 436 2.46 -1.04 -9.50
CA ALA A 436 1.99 -1.07 -10.88
C ALA A 436 0.73 -0.22 -11.11
N GLU A 437 -0.17 -0.18 -10.13
CA GLU A 437 -1.35 0.70 -10.15
C GLU A 437 -0.93 2.18 -10.17
N LEU A 438 0.00 2.57 -9.30
CA LEU A 438 0.53 3.94 -9.27
C LEU A 438 1.34 4.30 -10.52
N ASP A 439 2.09 3.33 -11.06
CA ASP A 439 2.83 3.46 -12.32
C ASP A 439 1.92 3.71 -13.53
N ALA A 440 0.79 2.99 -13.60
CA ALA A 440 -0.19 3.17 -14.67
C ALA A 440 -0.79 4.59 -14.72
N GLY A 441 -0.72 5.37 -13.63
CA GLY A 441 -1.09 6.80 -13.51
C GLY A 441 -2.59 7.10 -13.62
N ASN A 442 -3.28 6.34 -14.46
CA ASN A 442 -4.71 6.37 -14.68
C ASN A 442 -5.48 5.65 -13.55
N ASP A 443 -4.88 4.69 -12.85
CA ASP A 443 -5.59 3.86 -11.86
C ASP A 443 -6.24 4.67 -10.73
N LEU A 444 -5.57 5.68 -10.15
CA LEU A 444 -6.19 6.50 -9.09
C LEU A 444 -7.36 7.34 -9.63
N LYS A 445 -7.20 7.97 -10.79
CA LYS A 445 -8.29 8.74 -11.45
C LYS A 445 -9.45 7.82 -11.83
N GLN A 446 -9.13 6.63 -12.34
CA GLN A 446 -10.06 5.58 -12.73
C GLN A 446 -10.82 5.01 -11.52
N LYS A 447 -10.15 4.82 -10.37
CA LYS A 447 -10.76 4.40 -9.11
C LYS A 447 -11.67 5.46 -8.52
N ILE A 448 -11.24 6.73 -8.52
CA ILE A 448 -12.10 7.85 -8.11
C ILE A 448 -13.33 7.95 -9.04
N ALA A 449 -13.15 7.78 -10.35
CA ALA A 449 -14.26 7.76 -11.31
C ALA A 449 -15.20 6.56 -11.14
N ALA A 450 -14.65 5.38 -10.81
CA ALA A 450 -15.42 4.18 -10.50
C ALA A 450 -16.23 4.31 -9.21
N GLU A 451 -15.65 4.93 -8.17
CA GLU A 451 -16.33 5.19 -6.89
C GLU A 451 -17.43 6.26 -7.03
N ILE A 452 -17.16 7.33 -7.79
CA ILE A 452 -18.15 8.38 -8.10
C ILE A 452 -19.29 7.83 -8.98
N ASN A 453 -18.99 6.87 -9.85
CA ASN A 453 -19.95 6.13 -10.68
C ASN A 453 -20.92 7.02 -11.50
N LEU A 454 -20.40 8.13 -12.03
CA LEU A 454 -21.10 9.02 -12.97
C LEU A 454 -20.60 8.81 -14.40
N SER A 455 -21.33 9.34 -15.39
CA SER A 455 -21.00 9.24 -16.82
C SER A 455 -19.54 9.59 -17.12
N GLU A 456 -19.06 10.72 -16.60
CA GLU A 456 -17.65 11.11 -16.65
C GLU A 456 -17.24 11.85 -15.38
N THR A 457 -16.08 11.48 -14.83
CA THR A 457 -15.37 12.25 -13.80
C THR A 457 -14.20 12.98 -14.46
N ALA A 458 -14.23 14.32 -14.41
CA ALA A 458 -13.21 15.18 -15.01
C ALA A 458 -12.15 15.60 -13.98
N PHE A 459 -10.88 15.47 -14.34
CA PHE A 459 -9.73 15.89 -13.55
C PHE A 459 -8.99 17.02 -14.28
N LEU A 460 -8.83 18.15 -13.58
CA LEU A 460 -8.29 19.39 -14.10
C LEU A 460 -6.96 19.74 -13.40
N LYS A 461 -5.95 20.18 -14.17
CA LYS A 461 -4.68 20.70 -13.64
C LYS A 461 -4.23 21.92 -14.46
N PRO A 462 -3.75 23.04 -13.85
CA PRO A 462 -3.07 24.10 -14.60
C PRO A 462 -1.85 23.55 -15.36
N VAL A 463 -1.61 24.00 -16.59
CA VAL A 463 -0.45 23.54 -17.38
C VAL A 463 0.85 24.14 -16.84
N ASN A 464 0.84 25.42 -16.49
CA ASN A 464 1.97 26.09 -15.84
C ASN A 464 1.83 26.00 -14.32
N GLU A 465 2.90 25.68 -13.60
CA GLU A 465 2.88 25.55 -12.13
C GLU A 465 2.64 26.90 -11.41
N THR A 466 2.83 28.01 -12.11
CA THR A 466 2.57 29.38 -11.63
C THR A 466 1.11 29.82 -11.82
N ASP A 467 0.31 29.11 -12.61
CA ASP A 467 -1.05 29.52 -12.96
C ASP A 467 -2.04 28.99 -11.91
N SER A 468 -2.91 29.89 -11.42
CA SER A 468 -4.00 29.52 -10.50
C SER A 468 -5.26 29.10 -11.27
N PHE A 469 -6.21 28.47 -10.59
CA PHE A 469 -7.53 28.20 -11.18
C PHE A 469 -8.35 29.47 -11.48
N GLN A 470 -7.97 30.63 -10.93
CA GLN A 470 -8.62 31.93 -11.15
C GLN A 470 -7.99 32.72 -12.32
N SER A 471 -6.65 32.67 -12.45
CA SER A 471 -5.88 33.45 -13.43
C SER A 471 -5.42 32.64 -14.65
N GLY A 472 -5.38 31.31 -14.53
CA GLY A 472 -4.92 30.41 -15.59
C GLY A 472 -5.87 30.38 -16.78
N LYS A 473 -5.29 30.34 -17.99
CA LYS A 473 -6.03 30.23 -19.26
C LYS A 473 -5.99 28.84 -19.87
N ARG A 474 -5.02 28.01 -19.46
CA ARG A 474 -4.69 26.75 -20.10
C ARG A 474 -4.48 25.64 -19.07
N PHE A 475 -5.24 24.57 -19.23
CA PHE A 475 -5.32 23.48 -18.27
C PHE A 475 -5.20 22.12 -18.97
N SER A 476 -4.52 21.17 -18.35
CA SER A 476 -4.65 19.76 -18.70
C SER A 476 -5.99 19.25 -18.17
N LEU A 477 -6.73 18.54 -19.02
CA LEU A 477 -8.05 18.00 -18.70
C LEU A 477 -8.17 16.56 -19.21
N SER A 478 -8.41 15.64 -18.27
CA SER A 478 -8.61 14.21 -18.51
C SER A 478 -9.90 13.76 -17.87
N TRP A 479 -10.70 12.93 -18.54
CA TRP A 479 -12.02 12.49 -18.04
C TRP A 479 -12.19 10.97 -18.15
N PHE A 480 -12.77 10.39 -17.12
CA PHE A 480 -12.86 8.95 -16.91
C PHE A 480 -14.32 8.55 -16.71
N THR A 481 -14.79 7.59 -17.51
CA THR A 481 -15.95 6.77 -17.15
C THR A 481 -15.58 5.84 -15.99
N PRO A 482 -16.51 5.10 -15.37
CA PRO A 482 -16.20 4.13 -14.32
C PRO A 482 -15.25 3.00 -14.75
N SER A 483 -15.03 2.78 -16.05
CA SER A 483 -14.23 1.69 -16.60
C SER A 483 -13.05 2.11 -17.51
N SER A 484 -13.05 3.32 -18.07
CA SER A 484 -11.98 3.79 -18.96
C SER A 484 -11.89 5.32 -19.10
N GLU A 485 -10.69 5.82 -19.44
CA GLU A 485 -10.49 7.18 -19.96
C GLU A 485 -11.08 7.30 -21.38
N VAL A 486 -11.75 8.42 -21.68
CA VAL A 486 -12.39 8.65 -23.00
C VAL A 486 -11.57 9.66 -23.80
N CYS A 487 -11.45 9.49 -25.12
CA CYS A 487 -10.65 10.41 -25.93
C CYS A 487 -11.26 11.83 -26.05
N LEU A 488 -12.59 11.96 -26.08
CA LEU A 488 -13.33 13.21 -26.26
C LEU A 488 -14.64 13.20 -25.48
N CYS A 489 -14.87 14.15 -24.57
CA CYS A 489 -16.17 14.36 -23.93
C CYS A 489 -16.56 15.85 -23.89
N GLY A 490 -17.68 16.19 -24.56
CA GLY A 490 -18.19 17.56 -24.60
C GLY A 490 -18.78 18.02 -23.27
N HIS A 491 -19.52 17.16 -22.57
CA HIS A 491 -20.25 17.54 -21.35
C HIS A 491 -19.32 17.70 -20.15
N ALA A 492 -18.34 16.81 -20.01
CA ALA A 492 -17.25 16.96 -19.06
C ALA A 492 -16.48 18.28 -19.29
N THR A 493 -16.21 18.64 -20.55
CA THR A 493 -15.57 19.92 -20.90
C THR A 493 -16.45 21.13 -20.54
N LEU A 494 -17.74 21.08 -20.86
CA LEU A 494 -18.71 22.14 -20.51
C LEU A 494 -18.83 22.32 -18.99
N ALA A 495 -18.94 21.22 -18.25
CA ALA A 495 -19.03 21.22 -16.80
C ALA A 495 -17.75 21.76 -16.15
N THR A 496 -16.57 21.36 -16.66
CA THR A 496 -15.28 21.84 -16.17
C THR A 496 -15.11 23.34 -16.40
N ALA A 497 -15.48 23.84 -17.59
CA ALA A 497 -15.52 25.28 -17.86
C ALA A 497 -16.52 26.00 -16.94
N ALA A 498 -17.67 25.40 -16.64
CA ALA A 498 -18.65 25.97 -15.71
C ALA A 498 -18.12 26.08 -14.29
N VAL A 499 -17.39 25.07 -13.79
CA VAL A 499 -16.72 25.13 -12.48
C VAL A 499 -15.68 26.24 -12.47
N LEU A 500 -14.78 26.30 -13.46
CA LEU A 500 -13.78 27.36 -13.56
C LEU A 500 -14.41 28.77 -13.58
N PHE A 501 -15.48 28.95 -14.34
CA PHE A 501 -16.15 30.25 -14.50
C PHE A 501 -17.05 30.68 -13.33
N LYS A 502 -17.61 29.73 -12.57
CA LYS A 502 -18.63 30.01 -11.52
C LYS A 502 -18.20 29.69 -10.10
N GLU A 503 -17.21 28.81 -9.92
CA GLU A 503 -16.73 28.33 -8.62
C GLU A 503 -15.30 28.81 -8.32
N CYS A 504 -14.48 29.00 -9.37
CA CYS A 504 -13.12 29.52 -9.26
C CYS A 504 -13.00 31.00 -9.67
N ASP A 505 -14.12 31.65 -9.99
CA ASP A 505 -14.21 33.03 -10.50
C ASP A 505 -13.16 33.37 -11.57
N ASN A 506 -12.90 32.43 -12.51
CA ASN A 506 -11.83 32.59 -13.48
C ASN A 506 -12.09 33.80 -14.40
N GLU A 507 -11.10 34.69 -14.47
CA GLU A 507 -11.13 35.98 -15.15
C GLU A 507 -11.04 35.88 -16.68
N SER A 508 -10.69 34.71 -17.20
CA SER A 508 -10.50 34.48 -18.62
C SER A 508 -11.83 34.42 -19.37
N GLN A 509 -11.93 35.11 -20.51
CA GLN A 509 -13.07 34.93 -21.42
C GLN A 509 -13.05 33.56 -22.10
N VAL A 510 -11.86 33.05 -22.44
CA VAL A 510 -11.63 31.79 -23.15
C VAL A 510 -10.68 30.90 -22.34
N LEU A 511 -11.06 29.63 -22.19
CA LEU A 511 -10.29 28.56 -21.57
C LEU A 511 -9.82 27.57 -22.64
N GLU A 512 -8.56 27.17 -22.57
CA GLU A 512 -7.98 26.11 -23.39
C GLU A 512 -7.72 24.85 -22.56
N PHE A 513 -8.20 23.71 -23.03
CA PHE A 513 -8.00 22.41 -22.38
C PHE A 513 -7.12 21.52 -23.23
N GLU A 514 -6.02 21.02 -22.67
CA GLU A 514 -5.15 20.01 -23.28
C GLU A 514 -5.66 18.60 -22.94
N THR A 515 -6.05 17.85 -23.98
CA THR A 515 -6.82 16.60 -23.86
C THR A 515 -6.28 15.54 -24.84
N LEU A 516 -6.70 14.28 -24.70
CA LEU A 516 -6.29 13.21 -25.61
C LEU A 516 -6.70 13.45 -27.08
N SER A 517 -7.75 14.24 -27.34
CA SER A 517 -8.17 14.65 -28.68
C SER A 517 -7.58 16.01 -29.13
N GLY A 518 -6.53 16.49 -28.46
CA GLY A 518 -5.90 17.78 -28.71
C GLY A 518 -6.51 18.91 -27.87
N VAL A 519 -6.42 20.16 -28.36
CA VAL A 519 -6.88 21.34 -27.60
C VAL A 519 -8.36 21.63 -27.85
N LEU A 520 -9.16 21.54 -26.79
CA LEU A 520 -10.54 22.03 -26.77
C LEU A 520 -10.60 23.45 -26.25
N LYS A 521 -11.56 24.25 -26.72
CA LYS A 521 -11.79 25.61 -26.25
C LYS A 521 -13.20 25.79 -25.73
N ALA A 522 -13.32 26.44 -24.58
CA ALA A 522 -14.58 26.88 -23.99
C ALA A 522 -14.54 28.39 -23.76
N GLU A 523 -15.60 29.09 -24.17
CA GLU A 523 -15.72 30.54 -24.05
C GLU A 523 -16.96 30.91 -23.22
N ARG A 524 -16.84 31.91 -22.33
CA ARG A 524 -17.98 32.50 -21.63
C ARG A 524 -18.67 33.48 -22.58
N VAL A 525 -19.94 33.24 -22.90
CA VAL A 525 -20.75 34.11 -23.76
C VAL A 525 -21.93 34.71 -22.97
N GLN A 526 -22.72 35.57 -23.63
CA GLN A 526 -23.84 36.27 -22.98
C GLN A 526 -24.90 35.30 -22.42
N ASN A 527 -25.71 35.79 -21.47
CA ASN A 527 -26.83 35.06 -20.83
C ASN A 527 -26.40 33.79 -20.05
N ASP A 528 -25.23 33.83 -19.40
CA ASP A 528 -24.68 32.76 -18.56
C ASP A 528 -24.53 31.42 -19.30
N ARG A 529 -24.18 31.52 -20.58
CA ARG A 529 -23.92 30.37 -21.47
C ARG A 529 -22.43 30.17 -21.65
N ILE A 530 -22.05 28.92 -21.88
CA ILE A 530 -20.69 28.51 -22.21
C ILE A 530 -20.72 27.92 -23.61
N GLN A 531 -19.80 28.37 -24.45
CA GLN A 531 -19.67 27.99 -25.85
C GLN A 531 -18.48 27.07 -26.03
N LEU A 532 -18.71 25.86 -26.53
CA LEU A 532 -17.68 24.91 -26.94
C LEU A 532 -17.43 25.01 -28.44
N ASN A 533 -16.17 24.93 -28.83
CA ASN A 533 -15.78 24.90 -30.25
C ASN A 533 -15.46 23.47 -30.71
N LEU A 534 -16.40 22.81 -31.40
CA LEU A 534 -16.34 21.41 -31.80
C LEU A 534 -16.13 21.27 -33.34
N PRO A 535 -15.61 20.14 -33.85
CA PRO A 535 -15.55 19.91 -35.29
C PRO A 535 -16.96 19.81 -35.91
N ALA A 536 -17.11 20.24 -37.16
CA ALA A 536 -18.28 19.97 -37.99
C ALA A 536 -18.05 18.67 -38.79
N TYR A 537 -19.02 17.77 -38.80
CA TYR A 537 -18.91 16.49 -39.50
C TYR A 537 -19.90 16.39 -40.66
N GLU A 538 -19.35 16.24 -41.86
CA GLU A 538 -20.11 15.98 -43.06
C GLU A 538 -20.75 14.60 -43.08
N SER A 539 -21.87 14.49 -43.80
CA SER A 539 -22.70 13.28 -43.88
C SER A 539 -23.00 12.85 -45.31
N ASN A 540 -22.92 11.55 -45.56
CA ASN A 540 -23.20 10.90 -46.85
C ASN A 540 -24.48 10.04 -46.76
N PRO A 541 -25.14 9.69 -47.87
CA PRO A 541 -26.28 8.77 -47.86
C PRO A 541 -25.98 7.42 -47.17
N VAL A 542 -26.97 6.83 -46.49
CA VAL A 542 -26.81 5.55 -45.78
C VAL A 542 -26.51 4.38 -46.74
N ASN A 543 -25.42 3.66 -46.44
CA ASN A 543 -25.04 2.40 -47.09
C ASN A 543 -26.05 1.26 -46.78
N GLU A 544 -26.10 0.23 -47.65
CA GLU A 544 -26.97 -0.95 -47.48
C GLU A 544 -26.87 -1.60 -46.08
N GLU A 545 -25.68 -1.62 -45.49
CA GLU A 545 -25.39 -2.15 -44.15
C GLU A 545 -26.33 -1.59 -43.07
N TYR A 546 -26.56 -0.27 -43.06
CA TYR A 546 -27.35 0.39 -42.02
C TYR A 546 -28.84 0.56 -42.41
N LYS A 547 -29.28 0.09 -43.58
CA LYS A 547 -30.72 0.12 -43.94
C LYS A 547 -31.57 -0.75 -43.01
N LYS A 548 -31.01 -1.79 -42.38
CA LYS A 548 -31.69 -2.57 -41.33
C LYS A 548 -32.02 -1.70 -40.12
N LEU A 549 -31.10 -0.82 -39.71
CA LEU A 549 -31.27 0.12 -38.60
C LEU A 549 -32.34 1.18 -38.92
N VAL A 550 -32.30 1.76 -40.12
CA VAL A 550 -33.33 2.70 -40.60
C VAL A 550 -34.73 2.05 -40.59
N LYS A 551 -34.83 0.76 -40.95
CA LYS A 551 -36.08 -0.03 -40.90
C LYS A 551 -36.61 -0.29 -39.48
N VAL A 552 -35.83 -0.09 -38.42
CA VAL A 552 -36.36 -0.17 -37.04
C VAL A 552 -37.29 1.01 -36.81
N PHE A 553 -36.84 2.22 -37.13
CA PHE A 553 -37.59 3.46 -36.93
C PHE A 553 -38.71 3.67 -37.96
N SER A 554 -38.54 3.17 -39.19
CA SER A 554 -39.55 3.32 -40.26
C SER A 554 -40.86 2.56 -39.98
N LYS A 555 -40.89 1.67 -38.99
CA LYS A 555 -42.12 1.01 -38.51
C LYS A 555 -42.99 1.95 -37.68
N THR A 556 -42.38 2.97 -37.07
CA THR A 556 -43.02 3.82 -36.05
C THR A 556 -43.44 5.16 -36.62
N LEU A 557 -42.61 5.79 -37.45
CA LEU A 557 -42.84 7.14 -38.00
C LEU A 557 -42.33 7.27 -39.44
N PRO A 558 -42.89 8.20 -40.25
CA PRO A 558 -42.42 8.45 -41.60
C PRO A 558 -41.01 9.06 -41.60
N ILE A 559 -40.08 8.37 -42.26
CA ILE A 559 -38.70 8.82 -42.50
C ILE A 559 -38.65 9.53 -43.86
N GLU A 560 -38.03 10.69 -43.92
CA GLU A 560 -37.83 11.44 -45.16
C GLU A 560 -36.41 11.26 -45.72
N GLU A 561 -35.40 11.15 -44.85
CA GLU A 561 -34.01 10.91 -45.26
C GLU A 561 -33.22 10.15 -44.18
N SER A 562 -32.15 9.44 -44.58
CA SER A 562 -31.16 8.89 -43.67
C SER A 562 -29.75 9.00 -44.23
N VAL A 563 -28.83 9.53 -43.43
CA VAL A 563 -27.42 9.78 -43.78
C VAL A 563 -26.49 9.21 -42.69
N ILE A 564 -25.23 8.96 -43.02
CA ILE A 564 -24.18 8.57 -42.09
C ILE A 564 -23.04 9.58 -42.15
N SER A 565 -22.64 10.08 -40.98
CA SER A 565 -21.49 10.99 -40.83
C SER A 565 -20.15 10.29 -41.01
N VAL A 566 -19.11 11.07 -41.34
CA VAL A 566 -17.72 10.59 -41.27
C VAL A 566 -17.31 10.12 -39.86
N SER A 567 -17.97 10.60 -38.81
CA SER A 567 -17.81 10.13 -37.43
C SER A 567 -18.65 8.88 -37.10
N LYS A 568 -19.19 8.18 -38.11
CA LYS A 568 -20.03 6.97 -37.98
C LYS A 568 -21.28 7.11 -37.08
N ASN A 569 -21.81 8.32 -36.90
CA ASN A 569 -23.19 8.51 -36.42
C ASN A 569 -24.16 8.36 -37.60
N VAL A 570 -25.23 7.58 -37.42
CA VAL A 570 -26.33 7.45 -38.39
C VAL A 570 -27.42 8.46 -38.03
N LEU A 571 -27.68 9.42 -38.90
CA LEU A 571 -28.74 10.41 -38.75
C LEU A 571 -29.97 9.97 -39.55
N ILE A 572 -31.12 9.91 -38.89
CA ILE A 572 -32.42 9.62 -39.47
C ILE A 572 -33.29 10.86 -39.30
N ARG A 573 -33.65 11.48 -40.42
CA ARG A 573 -34.53 12.65 -40.45
C ARG A 573 -35.96 12.19 -40.73
N LEU A 574 -36.85 12.48 -39.79
CA LEU A 574 -38.28 12.22 -39.89
C LEU A 574 -38.97 13.31 -40.70
N SER A 575 -40.14 12.99 -41.27
CA SER A 575 -40.90 13.94 -42.06
C SER A 575 -41.44 15.09 -41.21
N ASP A 576 -41.58 16.27 -41.84
CA ASP A 576 -42.06 17.52 -41.20
C ASP A 576 -43.49 17.40 -40.63
N THR A 577 -44.23 16.33 -40.95
CA THR A 577 -45.57 16.03 -40.41
C THR A 577 -45.56 15.45 -39.00
N VAL A 578 -44.41 14.96 -38.50
CA VAL A 578 -44.29 14.35 -37.16
C VAL A 578 -44.35 15.43 -36.09
N THR A 579 -45.31 15.34 -35.19
CA THR A 579 -45.44 16.27 -34.07
C THR A 579 -44.38 16.03 -32.98
N ARG A 580 -44.06 17.06 -32.20
CA ARG A 580 -43.18 16.94 -31.03
C ARG A 580 -43.61 15.83 -30.07
N LYS A 581 -44.92 15.69 -29.84
CA LYS A 581 -45.49 14.66 -28.95
C LYS A 581 -45.24 13.25 -29.46
N GLU A 582 -45.34 13.03 -30.77
CA GLU A 582 -45.01 11.73 -31.39
C GLU A 582 -43.50 11.46 -31.35
N PHE A 583 -42.68 12.50 -31.57
CA PHE A 583 -41.22 12.43 -31.50
C PHE A 583 -40.69 12.09 -30.10
N GLU A 584 -41.26 12.70 -29.05
CA GLU A 584 -40.97 12.39 -27.64
C GLU A 584 -41.52 11.01 -27.24
N ALA A 585 -42.61 10.54 -27.85
CA ALA A 585 -43.20 9.22 -27.58
C ALA A 585 -42.44 8.03 -28.21
N ILE A 586 -41.44 8.26 -29.09
CA ILE A 586 -40.63 7.17 -29.66
C ILE A 586 -39.94 6.39 -28.53
N LYS A 587 -40.11 5.06 -28.56
CA LYS A 587 -39.40 4.12 -27.68
C LYS A 587 -38.52 3.21 -28.53
N THR A 588 -37.28 3.06 -28.12
CA THR A 588 -36.31 2.15 -28.71
C THR A 588 -36.16 0.88 -27.87
N ASN A 589 -35.68 -0.19 -28.50
CA ASN A 589 -35.21 -1.39 -27.81
C ASN A 589 -33.74 -1.61 -28.18
N ASP A 590 -32.86 -1.50 -27.20
CA ASP A 590 -31.41 -1.58 -27.40
C ASP A 590 -31.00 -2.90 -28.07
N ALA A 591 -31.67 -4.02 -27.78
CA ALA A 591 -31.40 -5.30 -28.44
C ALA A 591 -31.79 -5.31 -29.93
N GLU A 592 -32.83 -4.56 -30.34
CA GLU A 592 -33.19 -4.41 -31.76
C GLU A 592 -32.18 -3.50 -32.46
N LEU A 593 -31.71 -2.42 -31.82
CA LEU A 593 -30.68 -1.55 -32.37
C LEU A 593 -29.33 -2.26 -32.53
N LEU A 594 -28.85 -2.94 -31.49
CA LEU A 594 -27.58 -3.68 -31.46
C LEU A 594 -27.55 -4.84 -32.47
N SER A 595 -28.71 -5.47 -32.76
CA SER A 595 -28.81 -6.51 -33.79
C SER A 595 -28.98 -5.97 -35.22
N ALA A 596 -29.40 -4.71 -35.37
CA ALA A 596 -29.62 -4.08 -36.67
C ALA A 596 -28.36 -3.47 -37.30
N ALA A 597 -27.36 -3.07 -36.50
CA ALA A 597 -26.09 -2.52 -36.97
C ALA A 597 -24.93 -2.74 -35.98
N SER A 598 -23.70 -2.74 -36.49
CA SER A 598 -22.46 -2.76 -35.70
C SER A 598 -21.47 -1.71 -36.22
N GLY A 599 -20.43 -1.40 -35.43
CA GLY A 599 -19.33 -0.52 -35.85
C GLY A 599 -19.67 0.98 -36.00
N ILE A 600 -20.87 1.42 -35.60
CA ILE A 600 -21.31 2.82 -35.55
C ILE A 600 -21.17 3.41 -34.14
N ILE A 601 -21.18 4.75 -34.02
CA ILE A 601 -21.11 5.41 -32.70
C ILE A 601 -22.51 5.52 -32.06
N GLY A 602 -23.51 5.96 -32.82
CA GLY A 602 -24.89 6.06 -32.35
C GLY A 602 -25.86 6.47 -33.45
N VAL A 603 -27.13 6.58 -33.06
CA VAL A 603 -28.24 7.00 -33.92
C VAL A 603 -28.76 8.35 -33.47
N ILE A 604 -28.78 9.30 -34.40
CA ILE A 604 -29.38 10.61 -34.25
C ILE A 604 -30.76 10.55 -34.90
N LEU A 605 -31.84 10.74 -34.14
CA LEU A 605 -33.14 11.07 -34.72
C LEU A 605 -33.31 12.58 -34.75
N THR A 606 -33.88 13.11 -35.83
CA THR A 606 -34.19 14.54 -35.90
C THR A 606 -35.44 14.81 -36.72
N VAL A 607 -36.14 15.89 -36.39
CA VAL A 607 -37.31 16.41 -37.11
C VAL A 607 -37.24 17.92 -37.11
N LYS A 608 -37.73 18.55 -38.18
CA LYS A 608 -37.85 20.01 -38.23
C LYS A 608 -38.86 20.48 -37.21
N ALA A 609 -38.53 21.52 -36.46
CA ALA A 609 -39.47 22.08 -35.50
C ALA A 609 -40.58 22.82 -36.25
N SER A 610 -41.84 22.46 -35.98
CA SER A 610 -43.01 23.12 -36.56
C SER A 610 -44.21 23.09 -35.61
N GLY A 611 -45.07 24.11 -35.72
CA GLY A 611 -46.25 24.28 -34.88
C GLY A 611 -45.98 24.81 -33.47
N GLU A 612 -47.06 25.22 -32.79
CA GLU A 612 -47.06 25.92 -31.49
C GLU A 612 -46.42 25.13 -30.33
N GLN A 613 -46.22 23.81 -30.49
CA GLN A 613 -45.60 22.95 -29.47
C GLN A 613 -44.06 22.93 -29.52
N CYS A 614 -43.47 23.51 -30.57
CA CYS A 614 -42.02 23.54 -30.78
C CYS A 614 -41.38 24.87 -30.33
N VAL A 615 -41.81 25.39 -29.17
CA VAL A 615 -41.26 26.59 -28.52
C VAL A 615 -40.64 26.27 -27.15
N ASP A 616 -39.80 27.18 -26.64
CA ASP A 616 -39.38 27.21 -25.24
C ASP A 616 -40.43 27.84 -24.31
N GLU A 617 -40.10 27.97 -23.01
CA GLU A 617 -40.99 28.55 -22.00
C GLU A 617 -41.27 30.05 -22.22
N GLU A 618 -40.43 30.75 -23.00
CA GLU A 618 -40.57 32.17 -23.34
C GLU A 618 -41.31 32.37 -24.67
N GLY A 619 -41.62 31.30 -25.41
CA GLY A 619 -42.31 31.31 -26.70
C GLY A 619 -41.39 31.38 -27.93
N ASN A 620 -40.07 31.27 -27.76
CA ASN A 620 -39.13 31.26 -28.88
C ASN A 620 -39.18 29.89 -29.60
N SER A 621 -39.38 29.89 -30.92
CA SER A 621 -39.41 28.67 -31.73
C SER A 621 -38.03 28.04 -31.90
N TYR A 622 -37.95 26.72 -31.79
CA TYR A 622 -36.77 25.97 -32.23
C TYR A 622 -36.74 25.87 -33.77
N ASP A 623 -35.55 25.62 -34.33
CA ASP A 623 -35.35 25.28 -35.74
C ASP A 623 -35.52 23.78 -36.02
N PHE A 624 -35.00 22.94 -35.11
CA PHE A 624 -35.18 21.48 -35.16
C PHE A 624 -35.13 20.84 -33.77
N LEU A 625 -35.68 19.63 -33.70
CA LEU A 625 -35.63 18.75 -32.53
C LEU A 625 -34.68 17.58 -32.80
N SER A 626 -34.00 17.09 -31.76
CA SER A 626 -33.08 15.95 -31.84
C SER A 626 -33.29 14.93 -30.71
N ARG A 627 -32.90 13.68 -30.92
CA ARG A 627 -32.73 12.62 -29.90
C ARG A 627 -31.52 11.77 -30.28
N TYR A 628 -30.79 11.23 -29.30
CA TYR A 628 -29.56 10.48 -29.55
C TYR A 628 -29.51 9.17 -28.75
N PHE A 629 -29.25 8.06 -29.44
CA PHE A 629 -29.25 6.70 -28.88
C PHE A 629 -27.88 6.05 -29.16
N ALA A 630 -27.18 5.58 -28.13
CA ALA A 630 -25.82 5.02 -28.25
C ALA A 630 -25.67 3.69 -27.48
N PRO A 631 -26.53 2.67 -27.71
CA PRO A 631 -26.49 1.40 -26.97
C PRO A 631 -25.18 0.63 -27.16
N TRP A 632 -24.43 0.86 -28.25
CA TRP A 632 -23.08 0.31 -28.46
C TRP A 632 -22.05 0.79 -27.41
N TYR A 633 -22.35 1.87 -26.68
CA TYR A 633 -21.56 2.42 -25.58
C TYR A 633 -22.29 2.26 -24.22
N GLY A 634 -23.33 1.42 -24.15
CA GLY A 634 -24.12 1.19 -22.93
C GLY A 634 -25.09 2.32 -22.56
N VAL A 635 -25.28 3.31 -23.44
CA VAL A 635 -26.18 4.45 -23.21
C VAL A 635 -27.42 4.32 -24.11
N SER A 636 -28.53 3.85 -23.56
CA SER A 636 -29.79 3.67 -24.30
C SER A 636 -30.24 4.97 -24.99
N GLU A 637 -30.31 6.07 -24.23
CA GLU A 637 -30.57 7.42 -24.74
C GLU A 637 -29.72 8.46 -23.97
N ASP A 638 -29.03 9.32 -24.69
CA ASP A 638 -28.21 10.40 -24.14
C ASP A 638 -29.11 11.62 -23.79
N PRO A 639 -28.92 12.26 -22.62
CA PRO A 639 -29.66 13.46 -22.25
C PRO A 639 -29.55 14.61 -23.28
N VAL A 640 -28.35 14.98 -23.69
CA VAL A 640 -28.02 16.12 -24.56
C VAL A 640 -26.65 15.81 -25.18
N CYS A 641 -26.51 15.51 -26.47
CA CYS A 641 -25.24 14.98 -27.00
C CYS A 641 -24.50 15.98 -27.92
N GLY A 642 -23.29 16.41 -27.56
CA GLY A 642 -22.52 17.39 -28.35
C GLY A 642 -22.07 16.85 -29.72
N SER A 643 -21.63 15.59 -29.79
CA SER A 643 -21.15 14.95 -31.03
C SER A 643 -22.29 14.69 -32.03
N ALA A 644 -23.53 14.52 -31.56
CA ALA A 644 -24.71 14.51 -32.42
C ALA A 644 -24.91 15.87 -33.12
N HIS A 645 -24.71 16.97 -32.38
CA HIS A 645 -24.90 18.32 -32.92
C HIS A 645 -23.80 18.74 -33.92
N SER A 646 -22.58 18.20 -33.78
CA SER A 646 -21.52 18.28 -34.81
C SER A 646 -21.93 17.70 -36.18
N VAL A 647 -22.91 16.79 -36.23
CA VAL A 647 -23.47 16.23 -37.48
C VAL A 647 -24.76 16.96 -37.87
N LEU A 648 -25.62 17.30 -36.90
CA LEU A 648 -26.91 17.96 -37.16
C LEU A 648 -26.77 19.35 -37.78
N ALA A 649 -25.79 20.16 -37.34
CA ALA A 649 -25.68 21.53 -37.83
C ALA A 649 -25.30 21.63 -39.33
N PRO A 650 -24.28 20.91 -39.84
CA PRO A 650 -24.01 20.87 -41.29
C PRO A 650 -25.19 20.31 -42.11
N TYR A 651 -25.90 19.31 -41.58
CA TYR A 651 -27.08 18.73 -42.22
C TYR A 651 -28.22 19.75 -42.33
N TRP A 652 -28.64 20.34 -41.20
CA TRP A 652 -29.73 21.31 -41.17
C TRP A 652 -29.37 22.64 -41.82
N ALA A 653 -28.10 23.03 -41.91
CA ALA A 653 -27.69 24.21 -42.68
C ALA A 653 -27.98 24.06 -44.17
N LYS A 654 -27.73 22.89 -44.75
CA LYS A 654 -28.05 22.59 -46.15
C LYS A 654 -29.57 22.57 -46.40
N SER A 655 -30.33 22.03 -45.44
CA SER A 655 -31.79 21.90 -45.52
C SER A 655 -32.54 23.23 -45.30
N LEU A 656 -32.20 23.98 -44.25
CA LEU A 656 -32.87 25.23 -43.85
C LEU A 656 -32.24 26.50 -44.43
N LYS A 657 -31.04 26.41 -45.03
CA LYS A 657 -30.26 27.56 -45.53
C LYS A 657 -29.99 28.61 -44.44
N LYS A 658 -29.61 28.14 -43.26
CA LYS A 658 -29.21 28.93 -42.09
C LYS A 658 -27.87 28.45 -41.57
N GLU A 659 -27.15 29.33 -40.86
CA GLU A 659 -25.89 28.99 -40.17
C GLU A 659 -26.02 29.07 -38.65
N ALA A 660 -27.00 29.83 -38.13
CA ALA A 660 -27.34 29.87 -36.70
C ALA A 660 -28.67 29.16 -36.42
N PHE A 661 -28.72 28.39 -35.33
CA PHE A 661 -29.88 27.59 -34.91
C PHE A 661 -30.15 27.70 -33.41
N TYR A 662 -31.41 27.65 -33.03
CA TYR A 662 -31.85 27.36 -31.67
C TYR A 662 -32.59 26.01 -31.65
N VAL A 663 -32.14 25.06 -30.83
CA VAL A 663 -32.54 23.65 -30.96
C VAL A 663 -32.78 22.99 -29.62
N ARG A 664 -33.60 21.93 -29.62
CA ARG A 664 -33.90 21.13 -28.43
C ARG A 664 -33.58 19.66 -28.65
N GLN A 665 -32.77 19.07 -27.77
CA GLN A 665 -32.72 17.62 -27.63
C GLN A 665 -33.87 17.15 -26.74
N CYS A 666 -34.77 16.33 -27.28
CA CYS A 666 -36.02 15.86 -26.67
C CYS A 666 -35.84 14.52 -25.93
N SER A 667 -34.80 14.41 -25.10
CA SER A 667 -34.64 13.27 -24.16
C SER A 667 -35.52 13.47 -22.91
N ARG A 668 -35.55 12.47 -22.00
CA ARG A 668 -36.25 12.57 -20.70
C ARG A 668 -35.80 13.76 -19.84
N ARG A 669 -34.53 14.16 -19.92
CA ARG A 669 -33.99 15.34 -19.23
C ARG A 669 -34.19 16.61 -20.05
N GLY A 670 -34.08 16.48 -21.37
CA GLY A 670 -34.08 17.59 -22.31
C GLY A 670 -32.78 18.42 -22.28
N GLY A 671 -32.61 19.23 -23.31
CA GLY A 671 -31.63 20.31 -23.32
C GLY A 671 -31.84 21.27 -24.47
N GLU A 672 -31.59 22.55 -24.19
CA GLU A 672 -31.65 23.66 -25.15
C GLU A 672 -30.24 24.08 -25.53
N LEU A 673 -30.00 24.24 -26.83
CA LEU A 673 -28.69 24.51 -27.39
C LEU A 673 -28.81 25.60 -28.45
N HIS A 674 -27.85 26.52 -28.46
CA HIS A 674 -27.62 27.42 -29.58
C HIS A 674 -26.41 26.92 -30.36
N ILE A 675 -26.54 26.88 -31.68
CA ILE A 675 -25.49 26.39 -32.57
C ILE A 675 -25.21 27.44 -33.63
N GLU A 676 -23.95 27.79 -33.80
CA GLU A 676 -23.47 28.55 -34.96
C GLU A 676 -22.52 27.65 -35.76
N LEU A 677 -22.85 27.43 -37.04
CA LEU A 677 -22.03 26.68 -37.98
C LEU A 677 -21.02 27.65 -38.61
N LEU A 678 -19.74 27.40 -38.34
CA LEU A 678 -18.63 27.97 -39.10
C LEU A 678 -18.30 27.02 -40.26
N LYS A 679 -17.20 27.28 -40.98
CA LYS A 679 -16.85 26.54 -42.20
C LYS A 679 -16.62 25.03 -41.97
N ASP A 680 -15.81 24.68 -40.98
CA ASP A 680 -15.37 23.31 -40.65
C ASP A 680 -15.57 22.96 -39.16
N ARG A 681 -16.20 23.87 -38.41
CA ARG A 681 -16.41 23.78 -36.95
C ARG A 681 -17.78 24.31 -36.57
N ILE A 682 -18.29 23.88 -35.43
CA ILE A 682 -19.49 24.42 -34.81
C ILE A 682 -19.16 25.08 -33.47
N LEU A 683 -19.83 26.18 -33.18
CA LEU A 683 -19.88 26.79 -31.88
C LEU A 683 -21.17 26.32 -31.21
N LEU A 684 -21.04 25.45 -30.21
CA LEU A 684 -22.16 24.86 -29.48
C LEU A 684 -22.25 25.52 -28.10
N SER A 685 -23.29 26.31 -27.85
CA SER A 685 -23.47 26.99 -26.56
C SER A 685 -24.72 26.55 -25.80
N GLY A 686 -24.57 26.46 -24.48
CA GLY A 686 -25.62 26.04 -23.56
C GLY A 686 -25.37 26.55 -22.14
N LYS A 687 -26.38 26.44 -21.28
CA LYS A 687 -26.27 26.77 -19.85
C LYS A 687 -25.77 25.56 -19.06
N ALA A 688 -25.02 25.81 -17.98
CA ALA A 688 -24.57 24.78 -17.05
C ALA A 688 -24.92 25.17 -15.60
N VAL A 689 -25.36 24.19 -14.81
CA VAL A 689 -25.81 24.38 -13.41
C VAL A 689 -25.03 23.43 -12.51
N VAL A 690 -24.39 23.97 -11.48
CA VAL A 690 -23.74 23.20 -10.42
C VAL A 690 -24.81 22.83 -9.38
N VAL A 691 -25.03 21.54 -9.15
CA VAL A 691 -26.11 21.04 -8.28
C VAL A 691 -25.64 20.55 -6.91
N VAL A 692 -24.38 20.11 -6.81
CA VAL A 692 -23.76 19.62 -5.58
C VAL A 692 -22.31 20.11 -5.55
N ARG A 693 -21.82 20.48 -4.37
CA ARG A 693 -20.41 20.82 -4.10
C ARG A 693 -19.95 20.00 -2.90
N GLY A 694 -18.69 19.58 -2.88
CA GLY A 694 -18.12 18.78 -1.81
C GLY A 694 -16.61 18.68 -1.89
N GLN A 695 -15.99 18.13 -0.85
CA GLN A 695 -14.54 17.92 -0.76
C GLN A 695 -14.28 16.46 -0.41
N ILE A 696 -13.42 15.79 -1.19
CA ILE A 696 -12.93 14.44 -0.88
C ILE A 696 -11.65 14.58 -0.04
N SER A 697 -11.57 13.85 1.06
CA SER A 697 -10.37 13.71 1.88
C SER A 697 -9.86 12.27 1.75
N PHE A 698 -8.56 12.11 1.58
CA PHE A 698 -7.86 10.83 1.43
C PHE A 698 -6.92 10.60 2.62
#